data_AF-A0A920GY19-F1
#
_entry.id   AF-A0A920GY19-F1
#
_cell.length_a   1.000
_cell.length_b   1.000
_cell.length_c   1.000
_cell.angle_alpha   90.00
_cell.angle_beta   90.00
_cell.angle_gamma   90.00
#
_symmetry.space_group_name_H-M   'P 1'
#
loop_
_entity.id
_entity.type
_entity.pdbx_description
1 polymer ?
#
loop_
_entity_poly.entity_id
_entity_poly.type
_entity_poly.pdbx_seq_one_letter_code
_entity_poly.pdbx_strand_id
1 'polypeptide(L)'
;MKIFDKKDFAKLLIKYRYLSIGLVLIVVCLLATGLTKLTFNPDLETYFPEGHPAVVRYNEIDDMFIPTDNLIIAVHSNEGTLFNGDSLKVIEELTKKSWTIPYSVRVDSLTNYSYVKSVNDDLIVEPFIEEAEKKSIEFFEKRENLVAGEDIIYKSLISEDKKTSVVSIIVDPPGPNKEDQNSELINYILGFIEPIKESNENLDIRLLGNPYLDYISPRIVKAEMPVVMPLMLLLIFFIVFLMIRSYVAVLATFVVILMSLIATFGSIGILGSPLNQMVTTIPILIITLALADCIHLFSIYFQNRVKGISSKESMEKSLEMNIQPLFLTTISTCIGFLCLNFIEVAPLRDFGNAVAIGIGFAFIFTIFFIAPVVSFFEVKTASKVTKQTRFSTSVGSFILKNGNKLIFSITSISFLILLCIPMNELDENPTQMYAEGFTSFSSDTLWLDEKLSVTFPVNFLATNEEGQVSDPDFLKILDKFSVWLEEREQVNHVTSLANNMKNLNKSMHGDDPEWKKIPENADLSAQYLFFYEMSLPMGLDLNSSISQDRKSTKISATLKDMSANEFKEFNNEVLGYLQQNNLENMISEPSSFRVIFTYMVEAIVNSLLYGLFIGILLITLIIGLFFRSYLLPALSIFPNILPIGMGFGLWGLFVGDVGFMVAVGMGSTLGVIVDFTVHFLSKYELARKEFKKSVEESVIYSFETVGFALIIMTVVLALGFSVLNLVTFIPIQDFAKFSVICFIGGLIINFLFLPNLLMKFDKRKF
;
A
#
# COMPACT_ATOMS: atom_id res chain seq x y z
N MET A 1 28.55 -32.94 5.31
CA MET A 1 28.51 -32.44 6.70
C MET A 1 27.89 -33.48 7.63
N LYS A 2 28.71 -34.05 8.53
CA LYS A 2 28.32 -34.92 9.67
C LYS A 2 28.25 -34.11 10.99
N ILE A 3 28.30 -32.77 10.91
CA ILE A 3 28.69 -31.88 12.03
C ILE A 3 27.54 -31.55 12.99
N PHE A 4 26.29 -31.93 12.70
CA PHE A 4 25.21 -31.94 13.69
C PHE A 4 24.29 -33.12 13.42
N ASP A 5 24.48 -34.23 14.13
CA ASP A 5 23.42 -35.23 14.24
C ASP A 5 22.25 -34.58 14.98
N LYS A 6 21.06 -34.57 14.38
CA LYS A 6 19.87 -33.90 14.92
C LYS A 6 19.54 -34.36 16.33
N LYS A 7 19.83 -35.64 16.60
CA LYS A 7 19.63 -36.28 17.89
C LYS A 7 20.57 -35.74 18.95
N ASP A 8 21.84 -35.53 18.60
CA ASP A 8 22.83 -34.96 19.50
C ASP A 8 22.52 -33.50 19.79
N PHE A 9 22.09 -32.74 18.78
CA PHE A 9 21.64 -31.37 18.96
C PHE A 9 20.45 -31.26 19.92
N ALA A 10 19.39 -32.07 19.71
CA ALA A 10 18.21 -32.05 20.56
C ALA A 10 18.56 -32.37 22.02
N LYS A 11 19.40 -33.39 22.25
CA LYS A 11 19.89 -33.73 23.59
C LYS A 11 20.75 -32.64 24.21
N LEU A 12 21.65 -32.02 23.42
CA LEU A 12 22.52 -30.95 23.89
C LEU A 12 21.71 -29.72 24.31
N LEU A 13 20.72 -29.33 23.51
CA LEU A 13 19.82 -28.21 23.79
C LEU A 13 19.04 -28.44 25.08
N ILE A 14 18.47 -29.63 25.26
CA ILE A 14 17.72 -29.98 26.48
C ILE A 14 18.66 -30.14 27.68
N LYS A 15 19.90 -30.58 27.50
CA LYS A 15 20.93 -30.64 28.56
C LYS A 15 21.30 -29.24 29.07
N TYR A 16 21.47 -28.27 28.17
CA TYR A 16 21.83 -26.88 28.51
C TYR A 16 20.62 -25.93 28.50
N ARG A 17 19.42 -26.44 28.78
CA ARG A 17 18.15 -25.69 28.70
C ARG A 17 18.12 -24.38 29.51
N TYR A 18 18.77 -24.33 30.68
CA TYR A 18 18.86 -23.08 31.48
C TYR A 18 19.64 -21.98 30.75
N LEU A 19 20.76 -22.33 30.12
CA LEU A 19 21.58 -21.39 29.36
C LEU A 19 20.81 -20.91 28.12
N SER A 20 20.14 -21.82 27.42
CA SER A 20 19.30 -21.49 26.26
C SER A 20 18.21 -20.48 26.61
N ILE A 21 17.47 -20.73 27.69
CA ILE A 21 16.41 -19.84 28.18
C ILE A 21 16.99 -18.48 28.58
N GLY A 22 18.09 -18.46 29.34
CA GLY A 22 18.73 -17.21 29.77
C GLY A 22 19.21 -16.35 28.61
N LEU A 23 19.87 -16.95 27.61
CA LEU A 23 20.32 -16.23 26.41
C LEU A 23 19.16 -15.64 25.61
N VAL A 24 18.09 -16.41 25.41
CA VAL A 24 16.91 -15.90 24.70
C VAL A 24 16.27 -14.73 25.45
N LEU A 25 16.13 -14.81 26.77
CA LEU A 25 15.57 -13.71 27.57
C LEU A 25 16.43 -12.44 27.47
N ILE A 26 17.76 -12.57 27.46
CA ILE A 26 18.67 -11.44 27.24
C ILE A 26 18.43 -10.82 25.86
N VAL A 27 18.34 -11.64 24.81
CA VAL A 27 18.05 -11.14 23.44
C VAL A 27 16.73 -10.39 23.40
N VAL A 28 15.66 -10.93 23.99
CA VAL A 28 14.36 -10.24 24.03
C VAL A 28 14.43 -8.94 24.81
N CYS A 29 15.13 -8.90 25.96
CA CYS A 29 15.30 -7.66 26.73
C CYS A 29 16.09 -6.60 25.96
N LEU A 30 17.14 -6.99 25.23
CA LEU A 30 17.91 -6.07 24.39
C LEU A 30 17.05 -5.51 23.26
N LEU A 31 16.30 -6.34 22.55
CA LEU A 31 15.43 -5.90 21.47
C LEU A 31 14.27 -5.04 21.98
N ALA A 32 13.71 -5.35 23.16
CA ALA A 32 12.64 -4.57 23.76
C ALA A 32 13.00 -3.09 23.96
N THR A 33 14.29 -2.75 24.11
CA THR A 33 14.74 -1.35 24.18
C THR A 33 14.47 -0.55 22.90
N GLY A 34 14.30 -1.22 21.76
CA GLY A 34 13.92 -0.59 20.50
C GLY A 34 12.46 -0.17 20.42
N LEU A 35 11.57 -0.73 21.25
CA LEU A 35 10.14 -0.38 21.23
C LEU A 35 9.89 1.10 21.51
N THR A 36 10.74 1.73 22.35
CA THR A 36 10.62 3.16 22.66
C THR A 36 11.14 4.08 21.55
N LYS A 37 11.70 3.51 20.48
CA LYS A 37 12.28 4.23 19.33
C LYS A 37 11.43 4.09 18.06
N LEU A 38 10.26 3.47 18.15
CA LEU A 38 9.34 3.34 17.02
C LEU A 38 8.81 4.73 16.64
N THR A 39 8.86 5.02 15.35
CA THR A 39 8.26 6.20 14.73
C THR A 39 7.22 5.75 13.71
N PHE A 40 6.31 6.64 13.32
CA PHE A 40 5.32 6.39 12.26
C PHE A 40 5.47 7.46 11.18
N ASN A 41 5.45 7.05 9.92
CA ASN A 41 5.44 7.95 8.77
C ASN A 41 4.16 7.68 7.95
N PRO A 42 3.18 8.62 7.97
CA PRO A 42 1.92 8.47 7.25
C PRO A 42 2.03 8.78 5.75
N ASP A 43 3.14 9.38 5.33
CA ASP A 43 3.33 9.98 4.02
C ASP A 43 3.27 8.96 2.87
N LEU A 44 2.29 9.16 1.97
CA LEU A 44 2.09 8.31 0.81
C LEU A 44 3.17 8.48 -0.26
N GLU A 45 3.90 9.60 -0.30
CA GLU A 45 5.01 9.79 -1.24
C GLU A 45 6.15 8.81 -0.99
N THR A 46 6.26 8.28 0.24
CA THR A 46 7.24 7.22 0.53
C THR A 46 6.99 5.93 -0.25
N TYR A 47 5.78 5.76 -0.81
CA TYR A 47 5.42 4.62 -1.66
C TYR A 47 5.85 4.81 -3.12
N PHE A 48 6.34 5.99 -3.50
CA PHE A 48 6.81 6.24 -4.85
C PHE A 48 7.99 5.34 -5.22
N PRO A 49 7.99 4.77 -6.44
CA PRO A 49 9.08 3.93 -6.92
C PRO A 49 10.35 4.77 -7.13
N GLU A 50 11.39 4.46 -6.36
CA GLU A 50 12.70 5.10 -6.40
C GLU A 50 13.32 5.03 -7.79
N GLY A 51 13.67 6.19 -8.37
CA GLY A 51 14.32 6.26 -9.68
C GLY A 51 13.38 6.19 -10.89
N HIS A 52 12.06 6.04 -10.68
CA HIS A 52 11.10 6.10 -11.78
C HIS A 52 11.07 7.51 -12.41
N PRO A 53 11.06 7.66 -13.76
CA PRO A 53 11.11 8.97 -14.42
C PRO A 53 10.03 9.95 -13.95
N ALA A 54 8.80 9.47 -13.73
CA ALA A 54 7.71 10.31 -13.21
C ALA A 54 8.02 10.88 -11.81
N VAL A 55 8.69 10.11 -10.94
CA VAL A 55 9.07 10.53 -9.58
C VAL A 55 10.20 11.55 -9.63
N VAL A 56 11.22 11.31 -10.47
CA VAL A 56 12.30 12.28 -10.69
C VAL A 56 11.73 13.61 -11.18
N ARG A 57 10.82 13.56 -12.16
CA ARG A 57 10.16 14.75 -12.69
C ARG A 57 9.28 15.46 -11.66
N TYR A 58 8.59 14.70 -10.82
CA TYR A 58 7.76 15.24 -9.74
C TYR A 58 8.61 16.07 -8.78
N ASN A 59 9.71 15.49 -8.30
CA ASN A 59 10.66 16.17 -7.42
C ASN A 59 11.29 17.39 -8.09
N GLU A 60 11.65 17.32 -9.39
CA GLU A 60 12.14 18.48 -10.13
C GLU A 60 11.13 19.64 -10.17
N ILE A 61 9.85 19.33 -10.36
CA ILE A 61 8.78 20.34 -10.39
C ILE A 61 8.58 20.93 -8.98
N ASP A 62 8.54 20.10 -7.95
CA ASP A 62 8.36 20.55 -6.55
C ASP A 62 9.59 21.28 -5.98
N ASP A 63 10.80 21.02 -6.49
CA ASP A 63 12.01 21.77 -6.13
C ASP A 63 12.07 23.14 -6.85
N MET A 64 11.53 23.24 -8.08
CA MET A 64 11.55 24.48 -8.87
C MET A 64 10.40 25.44 -8.54
N PHE A 65 9.25 24.91 -8.14
CA PHE A 65 8.04 25.67 -7.85
C PHE A 65 7.54 25.36 -6.45
N ILE A 66 6.71 26.22 -5.88
CA ILE A 66 6.02 25.90 -4.61
C ILE A 66 5.30 24.53 -4.76
N PRO A 67 5.44 23.60 -3.78
CA PRO A 67 4.86 22.27 -3.82
C PRO A 67 3.35 22.27 -4.07
N THR A 68 2.87 21.18 -4.67
CA THR A 68 1.49 21.08 -5.14
C THR A 68 0.51 20.50 -4.10
N ASP A 69 1.04 19.90 -3.03
CA ASP A 69 0.21 19.33 -1.97
C ASP A 69 -0.57 20.42 -1.24
N ASN A 70 -1.89 20.27 -1.25
CA ASN A 70 -2.80 21.23 -0.67
C ASN A 70 -3.81 20.57 0.29
N LEU A 71 -4.19 21.36 1.28
CA LEU A 71 -5.43 21.18 2.01
C LEU A 71 -6.54 21.90 1.27
N ILE A 72 -7.72 21.27 1.22
CA ILE A 72 -8.87 21.84 0.53
C ILE A 72 -10.01 21.95 1.52
N ILE A 73 -10.52 23.17 1.69
CA ILE A 73 -11.81 23.41 2.35
C ILE A 73 -12.84 23.59 1.25
N ALA A 74 -13.70 22.59 1.05
CA ALA A 74 -14.80 22.68 0.11
C ALA A 74 -16.04 23.26 0.80
N VAL A 75 -16.70 24.21 0.14
CA VAL A 75 -17.92 24.87 0.61
C VAL A 75 -18.99 24.70 -0.45
N HIS A 76 -20.11 24.07 -0.09
CA HIS A 76 -21.25 23.87 -0.97
C HIS A 76 -22.51 24.52 -0.42
N SER A 77 -23.25 25.23 -1.26
CA SER A 77 -24.56 25.76 -0.89
C SER A 77 -25.66 24.74 -1.15
N ASN A 78 -26.41 24.41 -0.09
CA ASN A 78 -27.63 23.62 -0.21
C ASN A 78 -28.78 24.44 -0.82
N GLU A 79 -28.68 25.78 -0.82
CA GLU A 79 -29.71 26.71 -1.27
C GLU A 79 -29.13 27.71 -2.29
N GLY A 80 -29.64 27.71 -3.52
CA GLY A 80 -29.21 28.65 -4.55
C GLY A 80 -27.73 28.56 -4.90
N THR A 81 -27.13 29.67 -5.35
CA THR A 81 -25.70 29.78 -5.67
C THR A 81 -24.92 30.40 -4.50
N LEU A 82 -23.59 30.24 -4.51
CA LEU A 82 -22.71 30.82 -3.49
C LEU A 82 -22.60 32.35 -3.60
N PHE A 83 -23.14 32.97 -4.65
CA PHE A 83 -23.08 34.43 -4.88
C PHE A 83 -24.11 35.19 -4.06
N ASN A 84 -24.00 35.09 -2.74
CA ASN A 84 -24.79 35.84 -1.77
C ASN A 84 -23.90 36.30 -0.60
N GLY A 85 -24.37 37.29 0.15
CA GLY A 85 -23.58 37.91 1.22
C GLY A 85 -23.17 36.94 2.33
N ASP A 86 -24.04 36.02 2.72
CA ASP A 86 -23.80 35.09 3.81
C ASP A 86 -22.76 34.02 3.40
N SER A 87 -22.92 33.42 2.22
CA SER A 87 -21.98 32.40 1.71
C SER A 87 -20.60 32.99 1.39
N LEU A 88 -20.53 34.14 0.72
CA LEU A 88 -19.25 34.76 0.38
C LEU A 88 -18.50 35.30 1.60
N LYS A 89 -19.23 35.76 2.63
CA LYS A 89 -18.63 36.10 3.93
C LYS A 89 -17.94 34.89 4.54
N VAL A 90 -18.59 33.72 4.51
CA VAL A 90 -17.99 32.48 5.05
C VAL A 90 -16.72 32.11 4.28
N ILE A 91 -16.74 32.15 2.95
CA ILE A 91 -15.55 31.85 2.13
C ILE A 91 -14.43 32.87 2.40
N GLU A 92 -14.77 34.16 2.55
CA GLU A 92 -13.80 35.22 2.88
C GLU A 92 -13.19 35.02 4.27
N GLU A 93 -14.01 34.63 5.27
CA GLU A 93 -13.55 34.32 6.63
C GLU A 93 -12.63 33.09 6.65
N LEU A 94 -13.03 32.01 5.95
CA LEU A 94 -12.21 30.81 5.81
C LEU A 94 -10.87 31.16 5.15
N THR A 95 -10.89 31.92 4.06
CA THR A 95 -9.67 32.36 3.35
C THR A 95 -8.73 33.14 4.28
N LYS A 96 -9.24 34.12 5.03
CA LYS A 96 -8.43 34.91 5.97
C LYS A 96 -7.84 34.06 7.09
N LYS A 97 -8.61 33.14 7.66
CA LYS A 97 -8.13 32.23 8.71
C LYS A 97 -7.12 31.22 8.17
N SER A 98 -7.30 30.74 6.95
CA SER A 98 -6.39 29.82 6.26
C SER A 98 -4.98 30.39 6.08
N TRP A 99 -4.81 31.71 5.92
CA TRP A 99 -3.48 32.34 5.90
C TRP A 99 -2.75 32.30 7.25
N THR A 100 -3.47 32.08 8.35
CA THR A 100 -2.91 32.10 9.72
C THR A 100 -2.57 30.72 10.26
N ILE A 101 -2.87 29.67 9.50
CA ILE A 101 -2.60 28.30 9.95
C ILE A 101 -1.09 28.03 9.95
N PRO A 102 -0.60 27.14 10.82
CA PRO A 102 0.80 26.73 10.80
C PRO A 102 1.24 26.28 9.41
N TYR A 103 2.44 26.66 8.99
CA TYR A 103 3.05 26.22 7.72
C TYR A 103 2.33 26.63 6.43
N SER A 104 1.33 27.50 6.49
CA SER A 104 0.70 28.05 5.28
C SER A 104 1.71 28.84 4.45
N VAL A 105 1.85 28.46 3.19
CA VAL A 105 2.67 29.19 2.20
C VAL A 105 1.77 30.02 1.30
N ARG A 106 0.64 29.46 0.88
CA ARG A 106 -0.28 30.07 -0.08
C ARG A 106 -1.71 29.62 0.15
N VAL A 107 -2.65 30.53 -0.04
CA VAL A 107 -4.08 30.24 -0.02
C VAL A 107 -4.71 30.79 -1.30
N ASP A 108 -5.38 29.93 -2.07
CA ASP A 108 -6.15 30.30 -3.25
C ASP A 108 -7.64 30.03 -3.01
N SER A 109 -8.49 31.00 -3.30
CA SER A 109 -9.94 30.91 -3.14
C SER A 109 -10.66 31.80 -4.16
N LEU A 110 -11.97 31.62 -4.30
CA LEU A 110 -12.81 32.54 -5.08
C LEU A 110 -12.69 33.99 -4.61
N THR A 111 -12.48 34.24 -3.31
CA THR A 111 -12.54 35.60 -2.75
C THR A 111 -11.26 36.40 -2.99
N ASN A 112 -10.10 35.78 -2.77
CA ASN A 112 -8.79 36.44 -2.92
C ASN A 112 -8.17 36.29 -4.32
N TYR A 113 -8.90 35.71 -5.29
CA TYR A 113 -8.48 35.71 -6.68
C TYR A 113 -8.18 37.15 -7.13
N SER A 114 -6.97 37.37 -7.66
CA SER A 114 -6.51 38.67 -8.14
C SER A 114 -7.22 39.06 -9.44
N TYR A 115 -8.35 39.76 -9.30
CA TYR A 115 -9.11 40.25 -10.43
C TYR A 115 -8.45 41.50 -11.00
N VAL A 116 -8.03 41.41 -12.25
CA VAL A 116 -7.41 42.51 -13.00
C VAL A 116 -8.46 43.16 -13.87
N LYS A 117 -8.58 44.48 -13.78
CA LYS A 117 -9.44 45.28 -14.66
C LYS A 117 -8.76 46.57 -15.06
N SER A 118 -9.15 47.10 -16.21
CA SER A 118 -8.78 48.43 -16.65
C SER A 118 -9.79 49.46 -16.16
N VAL A 119 -9.31 50.55 -15.55
CA VAL A 119 -10.15 51.71 -15.27
C VAL A 119 -9.45 52.95 -15.83
N ASN A 120 -9.94 53.43 -16.97
CA ASN A 120 -9.27 54.45 -17.79
C ASN A 120 -7.90 53.95 -18.28
N ASP A 121 -6.81 54.56 -17.79
CA ASP A 121 -5.42 54.19 -18.14
C ASP A 121 -4.72 53.42 -16.98
N ASP A 122 -5.42 53.17 -15.87
CA ASP A 122 -4.86 52.47 -14.70
C ASP A 122 -5.25 50.99 -14.72
N LEU A 123 -4.26 50.13 -14.45
CA LEU A 123 -4.48 48.70 -14.19
C LEU A 123 -4.75 48.52 -12.69
N ILE A 124 -5.96 48.08 -12.35
CA ILE A 124 -6.35 47.81 -10.96
C ILE A 124 -6.37 46.31 -10.75
N VAL A 125 -5.58 45.86 -9.78
CA VAL A 125 -5.64 44.50 -9.24
C VAL A 125 -6.32 44.58 -7.88
N GLU A 126 -7.47 43.91 -7.76
CA GLU A 126 -8.25 43.84 -6.52
C GLU A 126 -8.67 42.39 -6.25
N PRO A 127 -8.95 42.01 -5.00
CA PRO A 127 -9.59 40.73 -4.71
C PRO A 127 -10.94 40.63 -5.44
N PHE A 128 -11.27 39.45 -5.98
CA PHE A 128 -12.52 39.23 -6.69
C PHE A 128 -13.74 39.53 -5.79
N ILE A 129 -13.66 39.16 -4.51
CA ILE A 129 -14.62 39.52 -3.47
C ILE A 129 -13.87 39.99 -2.22
N GLU A 130 -14.18 41.21 -1.75
CA GLU A 130 -13.64 41.78 -0.52
C GLU A 130 -14.74 42.47 0.28
N GLU A 131 -14.73 42.33 1.60
CA GLU A 131 -15.74 42.86 2.53
C GLU A 131 -17.17 42.45 2.14
N ALA A 132 -17.41 41.16 1.93
CA ALA A 132 -18.66 40.62 1.40
C ALA A 132 -19.90 41.13 2.15
N GLU A 133 -19.82 41.25 3.48
CA GLU A 133 -20.90 41.76 4.35
C GLU A 133 -21.42 43.16 3.97
N LYS A 134 -20.59 43.99 3.34
CA LYS A 134 -20.91 45.38 3.00
C LYS A 134 -21.37 45.55 1.56
N LYS A 135 -21.40 44.48 0.75
CA LYS A 135 -21.73 44.54 -0.68
C LYS A 135 -23.23 44.37 -0.90
N SER A 136 -23.73 44.97 -1.98
CA SER A 136 -25.13 44.87 -2.39
C SER A 136 -25.39 43.58 -3.17
N ILE A 137 -26.66 43.18 -3.25
CA ILE A 137 -27.10 42.06 -4.11
C ILE A 137 -26.67 42.29 -5.57
N GLU A 138 -26.80 43.51 -6.07
CA GLU A 138 -26.39 43.89 -7.43
C GLU A 138 -24.88 43.67 -7.69
N PHE A 139 -24.03 43.86 -6.66
CA PHE A 139 -22.61 43.53 -6.76
C PHE A 139 -22.39 42.03 -6.93
N PHE A 140 -23.11 41.20 -6.18
CA PHE A 140 -23.00 39.74 -6.27
C PHE A 140 -23.51 39.22 -7.61
N GLU A 141 -24.65 39.70 -8.09
CA GLU A 141 -25.17 39.35 -9.43
C GLU A 141 -24.17 39.72 -10.53
N LYS A 142 -23.50 40.89 -10.41
CA LYS A 142 -22.46 41.28 -11.35
C LYS A 142 -21.26 40.31 -11.30
N ARG A 143 -20.76 39.97 -10.12
CA ARG A 143 -19.64 39.03 -9.95
C ARG A 143 -19.99 37.62 -10.42
N GLU A 144 -21.22 37.19 -10.16
CA GLU A 144 -21.76 35.90 -10.61
C GLU A 144 -21.79 35.79 -12.13
N ASN A 145 -22.11 36.88 -12.83
CA ASN A 145 -22.10 36.91 -14.29
C ASN A 145 -20.68 37.00 -14.87
N LEU A 146 -19.77 37.71 -14.17
CA LEU A 146 -18.38 37.83 -14.59
C LEU A 146 -17.60 36.53 -14.45
N VAL A 147 -17.88 35.73 -13.43
CA VAL A 147 -17.07 34.55 -13.09
C VAL A 147 -16.96 33.54 -14.25
N ALA A 148 -18.01 33.41 -15.08
CA ALA A 148 -18.01 32.51 -16.21
C ALA A 148 -17.06 32.93 -17.36
N GLY A 149 -16.62 34.19 -17.37
CA GLY A 149 -15.62 34.71 -18.31
C GLY A 149 -14.18 34.67 -17.78
N GLU A 150 -14.00 34.26 -16.52
CA GLU A 150 -12.71 34.17 -15.86
C GLU A 150 -12.23 32.71 -15.85
N ASP A 151 -11.62 32.30 -16.96
CA ASP A 151 -11.21 30.91 -17.22
C ASP A 151 -10.37 30.30 -16.08
N ILE A 152 -9.57 31.11 -15.38
CA ILE A 152 -8.65 30.66 -14.33
C ILE A 152 -9.39 30.14 -13.08
N ILE A 153 -10.54 30.72 -12.74
CA ILE A 153 -11.29 30.35 -11.53
C ILE A 153 -12.54 29.55 -11.83
N TYR A 154 -13.13 29.74 -13.01
CA TYR A 154 -14.30 28.97 -13.44
C TYR A 154 -13.92 27.51 -13.67
N LYS A 155 -14.67 26.56 -13.07
CA LYS A 155 -14.35 25.12 -13.07
C LYS A 155 -13.05 24.74 -12.34
N SER A 156 -12.45 25.67 -11.59
CA SER A 156 -11.25 25.41 -10.78
C SER A 156 -11.42 25.82 -9.31
N LEU A 157 -11.93 27.03 -9.04
CA LEU A 157 -12.24 27.51 -7.68
C LEU A 157 -13.75 27.63 -7.42
N ILE A 158 -14.58 27.54 -8.47
CA ILE A 158 -16.05 27.59 -8.41
C ILE A 158 -16.63 26.64 -9.46
N SER A 159 -17.66 25.87 -9.07
CA SER A 159 -18.32 24.90 -9.95
C SER A 159 -19.15 25.59 -11.03
N GLU A 160 -19.46 24.86 -12.09
CA GLU A 160 -20.27 25.35 -13.23
C GLU A 160 -21.67 25.81 -12.79
N ASP A 161 -22.27 25.11 -11.82
CA ASP A 161 -23.55 25.50 -11.20
C ASP A 161 -23.42 26.61 -10.13
N LYS A 162 -22.20 27.07 -9.87
CA LYS A 162 -21.84 28.11 -8.90
C LYS A 162 -22.24 27.80 -7.46
N LYS A 163 -22.47 26.52 -7.14
CA LYS A 163 -22.87 26.07 -5.81
C LYS A 163 -21.72 25.58 -4.95
N THR A 164 -20.57 25.25 -5.53
CA THR A 164 -19.44 24.66 -4.83
C THR A 164 -18.18 25.48 -5.09
N SER A 165 -17.50 25.90 -4.03
CA SER A 165 -16.22 26.60 -4.10
C SER A 165 -15.20 25.95 -3.18
N VAL A 166 -13.92 26.15 -3.47
CA VAL A 166 -12.81 25.63 -2.67
C VAL A 166 -11.93 26.75 -2.15
N VAL A 167 -11.40 26.55 -0.95
CA VAL A 167 -10.23 27.26 -0.43
C VAL A 167 -9.08 26.25 -0.44
N SER A 168 -8.18 26.39 -1.40
CA SER A 168 -6.96 25.58 -1.54
C SER A 168 -5.85 26.21 -0.72
N ILE A 169 -5.19 25.42 0.11
CA ILE A 169 -4.17 25.89 1.05
C ILE A 169 -2.92 25.04 0.87
N ILE A 170 -1.85 25.66 0.38
CA ILE A 170 -0.55 25.01 0.27
C ILE A 170 0.17 25.15 1.61
N VAL A 171 0.67 24.03 2.11
CA VAL A 171 1.40 23.95 3.39
C VAL A 171 2.78 23.33 3.16
N ASP A 172 3.78 23.87 3.86
CA ASP A 172 5.17 23.38 3.79
C ASP A 172 5.74 23.18 5.20
N PRO A 173 5.38 22.07 5.87
CA PRO A 173 5.84 21.80 7.23
C PRO A 173 7.35 21.45 7.26
N PRO A 174 8.14 22.06 8.16
CA PRO A 174 9.60 21.94 8.12
C PRO A 174 10.11 20.66 8.80
N GLY A 175 10.82 19.80 8.07
CA GLY A 175 11.56 18.66 8.65
C GLY A 175 10.76 17.35 8.73
N PRO A 176 11.31 16.30 9.37
CA PRO A 176 10.84 14.93 9.14
C PRO A 176 9.66 14.47 10.01
N ASN A 177 9.24 15.25 11.01
CA ASN A 177 8.20 14.83 11.95
C ASN A 177 6.78 15.19 11.45
N LYS A 178 6.40 14.61 10.31
CA LYS A 178 5.13 14.91 9.63
C LYS A 178 3.90 14.62 10.51
N GLU A 179 3.92 13.60 11.38
CA GLU A 179 2.75 13.26 12.21
C GLU A 179 2.37 14.38 13.20
N ASP A 180 3.34 14.92 13.94
CA ASP A 180 3.08 15.98 14.91
C ASP A 180 2.72 17.30 14.21
N GLN A 181 3.38 17.60 13.09
CA GLN A 181 3.13 18.81 12.29
C GLN A 181 1.74 18.81 11.68
N ASN A 182 1.34 17.69 11.05
CA ASN A 182 -0.01 17.54 10.53
C ASN A 182 -1.05 17.57 11.66
N SER A 183 -0.71 17.05 12.83
CA SER A 183 -1.58 17.16 14.02
C SER A 183 -1.78 18.61 14.48
N GLU A 184 -0.71 19.41 14.56
CA GLU A 184 -0.80 20.84 14.90
C GLU A 184 -1.63 21.61 13.86
N LEU A 185 -1.30 21.41 12.58
CA LEU A 185 -1.95 22.04 11.43
C LEU A 185 -3.46 21.79 11.41
N ILE A 186 -3.88 20.51 11.38
CA ILE A 186 -5.29 20.16 11.22
C ILE A 186 -6.10 20.47 12.49
N ASN A 187 -5.53 20.32 13.69
CA ASN A 187 -6.25 20.70 14.91
C ASN A 187 -6.52 22.22 14.95
N TYR A 188 -5.58 23.04 14.46
CA TYR A 188 -5.79 24.48 14.33
C TYR A 188 -6.92 24.79 13.33
N ILE A 189 -6.93 24.11 12.18
CA ILE A 189 -7.97 24.26 11.16
C ILE A 189 -9.35 23.87 11.68
N LEU A 190 -9.48 22.68 12.28
CA LEU A 190 -10.74 22.20 12.85
C LEU A 190 -11.27 23.16 13.91
N GLY A 191 -10.38 23.79 14.69
CA GLY A 191 -10.73 24.78 15.71
C GLY A 191 -11.48 26.00 15.18
N PHE A 192 -11.39 26.33 13.88
CA PHE A 192 -12.22 27.37 13.28
C PHE A 192 -13.23 26.88 12.24
N ILE A 193 -13.01 25.73 11.59
CA ILE A 193 -13.98 25.16 10.65
C ILE A 193 -15.22 24.66 11.39
N GLU A 194 -15.06 23.95 12.51
CA GLU A 194 -16.20 23.35 13.23
C GLU A 194 -17.23 24.43 13.68
N PRO A 195 -16.82 25.54 14.33
CA PRO A 195 -17.77 26.61 14.68
C PRO A 195 -18.42 27.30 13.47
N ILE A 196 -17.69 27.45 12.36
CA ILE A 196 -18.24 28.01 11.12
C ILE A 196 -19.30 27.07 10.53
N LYS A 197 -19.05 25.76 10.57
CA LYS A 197 -19.99 24.74 10.11
C LYS A 197 -21.26 24.71 10.97
N GLU A 198 -21.12 24.78 12.30
CA GLU A 198 -22.27 24.82 13.22
C GLU A 198 -23.14 26.08 13.06
N SER A 199 -22.55 27.21 12.66
CA SER A 199 -23.27 28.48 12.51
C SER A 199 -23.90 28.69 11.13
N ASN A 200 -23.61 27.83 10.15
CA ASN A 200 -24.08 27.96 8.76
C ASN A 200 -24.66 26.64 8.24
N GLU A 201 -25.82 26.23 8.76
CA GLU A 201 -26.49 24.97 8.39
C GLU A 201 -26.87 24.87 6.89
N ASN A 202 -26.97 26.01 6.20
CA ASN A 202 -27.22 26.09 4.76
C ASN A 202 -25.99 25.75 3.90
N LEU A 203 -24.80 25.68 4.50
CA LEU A 203 -23.54 25.34 3.84
C LEU A 203 -23.03 23.97 4.28
N ASP A 204 -22.72 23.12 3.31
CA ASP A 204 -21.94 21.91 3.56
C ASP A 204 -20.45 22.23 3.41
N ILE A 205 -19.72 22.18 4.53
CA ILE A 205 -18.29 22.47 4.61
C ILE A 205 -17.53 21.18 4.91
N ARG A 206 -16.55 20.86 4.06
CA ARG A 206 -15.75 19.63 4.11
C ARG A 206 -14.25 19.97 4.05
N LEU A 207 -13.44 19.20 4.77
CA LEU A 207 -11.98 19.31 4.78
C LEU A 207 -11.37 18.09 4.09
N LEU A 208 -10.52 18.33 3.12
CA LEU A 208 -9.96 17.35 2.18
C LEU A 208 -8.47 17.65 1.92
N GLY A 209 -7.83 16.80 1.12
CA GLY A 209 -6.44 16.94 0.70
C GLY A 209 -5.45 16.03 1.43
N ASN A 210 -4.26 15.88 0.86
CA ASN A 210 -3.24 14.93 1.33
C ASN A 210 -2.80 15.18 2.79
N PRO A 211 -2.57 16.42 3.25
CA PRO A 211 -2.17 16.63 4.65
C PRO A 211 -3.27 16.25 5.65
N TYR A 212 -4.55 16.31 5.24
CA TYR A 212 -5.66 15.81 6.07
C TYR A 212 -5.69 14.28 6.10
N LEU A 213 -5.39 13.64 4.97
CA LEU A 213 -5.23 12.18 4.90
C LEU A 213 -4.12 11.69 5.83
N ASP A 214 -2.96 12.35 5.80
CA ASP A 214 -1.82 12.06 6.66
C ASP A 214 -2.13 12.26 8.15
N TYR A 215 -3.05 13.17 8.48
CA TYR A 215 -3.54 13.38 9.84
C TYR A 215 -4.48 12.26 10.31
N ILE A 216 -5.41 11.80 9.45
CA ILE A 216 -6.38 10.76 9.84
C ILE A 216 -5.77 9.35 9.81
N SER A 217 -4.83 9.08 8.91
CA SER A 217 -4.21 7.76 8.70
C SER A 217 -3.66 7.12 9.99
N PRO A 218 -2.76 7.77 10.77
CA PRO A 218 -2.24 7.20 12.02
C PRO A 218 -3.34 7.08 13.09
N ARG A 219 -4.37 7.94 13.07
CA ARG A 219 -5.51 7.86 13.99
C ARG A 219 -6.38 6.63 13.70
N ILE A 220 -6.62 6.33 12.42
CA ILE A 220 -7.33 5.12 11.98
C ILE A 220 -6.60 3.89 12.52
N VAL A 221 -5.28 3.80 12.28
CA VAL A 221 -4.48 2.66 12.79
C VAL A 221 -4.55 2.55 14.32
N LYS A 222 -4.37 3.68 15.04
CA LYS A 222 -4.44 3.73 16.50
C LYS A 222 -5.83 3.34 17.04
N ALA A 223 -6.90 3.65 16.32
CA ALA A 223 -8.27 3.31 16.71
C ALA A 223 -8.65 1.85 16.40
N GLU A 224 -8.16 1.30 15.29
CA GLU A 224 -8.47 -0.06 14.84
C GLU A 224 -7.63 -1.12 15.55
N MET A 225 -6.36 -0.84 15.83
CA MET A 225 -5.43 -1.79 16.46
C MET A 225 -5.95 -2.43 17.76
N PRO A 226 -6.54 -1.67 18.71
CA PRO A 226 -7.12 -2.22 19.93
C PRO A 226 -8.29 -3.19 19.71
N VAL A 227 -8.92 -3.19 18.54
CA VAL A 227 -10.01 -4.11 18.19
C VAL A 227 -9.49 -5.28 17.37
N VAL A 228 -8.74 -5.00 16.30
CA VAL A 228 -8.23 -5.99 15.35
C VAL A 228 -7.26 -6.96 16.04
N MET A 229 -6.31 -6.45 16.84
CA MET A 229 -5.26 -7.29 17.42
C MET A 229 -5.80 -8.28 18.47
N PRO A 230 -6.63 -7.88 19.46
CA PRO A 230 -7.21 -8.84 20.41
C PRO A 230 -8.16 -9.83 19.76
N LEU A 231 -8.97 -9.39 18.79
CA LEU A 231 -9.88 -10.28 18.07
C LEU A 231 -9.13 -11.37 17.31
N MET A 232 -8.06 -10.98 16.61
CA MET A 232 -7.16 -11.92 15.94
C MET A 232 -6.53 -12.91 16.92
N LEU A 233 -5.94 -12.43 18.03
CA LEU A 233 -5.34 -13.30 19.04
C LEU A 233 -6.38 -14.26 19.65
N LEU A 234 -7.57 -13.76 19.97
CA LEU A 234 -8.67 -14.55 20.50
C LEU A 234 -9.06 -15.66 19.53
N LEU A 235 -9.29 -15.32 18.26
CA LEU A 235 -9.67 -16.27 17.22
C LEU A 235 -8.60 -17.33 17.03
N ILE A 236 -7.33 -16.92 16.97
CA ILE A 236 -6.21 -17.84 16.77
C ILE A 236 -6.09 -18.75 17.99
N PHE A 237 -6.03 -18.23 19.23
CA PHE A 237 -5.93 -19.05 20.44
C PHE A 237 -7.13 -19.97 20.62
N PHE A 238 -8.32 -19.52 20.26
CA PHE A 238 -9.50 -20.37 20.23
C PHE A 238 -9.30 -21.58 19.31
N ILE A 239 -8.78 -21.38 18.10
CA ILE A 239 -8.50 -22.49 17.17
C ILE A 239 -7.38 -23.40 17.71
N VAL A 240 -6.26 -22.84 18.22
CA VAL A 240 -5.18 -23.64 18.82
C VAL A 240 -5.71 -24.50 19.97
N PHE A 241 -6.54 -23.90 20.83
CA PHE A 241 -7.15 -24.60 21.95
C PHE A 241 -8.06 -25.73 21.46
N LEU A 242 -8.89 -25.50 20.45
CA LEU A 242 -9.73 -26.55 19.87
C LEU A 242 -8.92 -27.72 19.31
N MET A 243 -7.76 -27.42 18.70
CA MET A 243 -6.85 -28.41 18.11
C MET A 243 -6.10 -29.24 19.15
N ILE A 244 -5.31 -28.56 19.99
CA ILE A 244 -4.33 -29.19 20.88
C ILE A 244 -5.00 -29.55 22.21
N ARG A 245 -6.06 -28.83 22.60
CA ARG A 245 -6.80 -29.01 23.86
C ARG A 245 -5.89 -29.03 25.09
N SER A 246 -4.81 -28.24 25.03
CA SER A 246 -3.81 -28.12 26.09
C SER A 246 -3.57 -26.65 26.38
N TYR A 247 -3.96 -26.22 27.58
CA TYR A 247 -3.71 -24.86 28.05
C TYR A 247 -2.22 -24.52 28.07
N VAL A 248 -1.34 -25.49 28.34
CA VAL A 248 0.11 -25.28 28.33
C VAL A 248 0.63 -24.98 26.93
N ALA A 249 0.14 -25.70 25.92
CA ALA A 249 0.55 -25.46 24.53
C ALA A 249 0.06 -24.10 24.05
N VAL A 250 -1.20 -23.74 24.36
CA VAL A 250 -1.77 -22.43 24.01
C VAL A 250 -0.97 -21.31 24.66
N LEU A 251 -0.68 -21.41 25.96
CA LEU A 251 0.11 -20.40 26.67
C LEU A 251 1.54 -20.32 26.13
N ALA A 252 2.17 -21.46 25.86
CA ALA A 252 3.50 -21.49 25.27
C ALA A 252 3.54 -20.80 23.91
N THR A 253 2.55 -21.06 23.04
CA THR A 253 2.43 -20.38 21.75
C THR A 253 2.19 -18.88 21.91
N PHE A 254 1.35 -18.45 22.85
CA PHE A 254 1.16 -17.03 23.16
C PHE A 254 2.48 -16.36 23.56
N VAL A 255 3.30 -17.02 24.38
CA VAL A 255 4.60 -16.48 24.80
C VAL A 255 5.57 -16.36 23.63
N VAL A 256 5.63 -17.34 22.71
CA VAL A 256 6.44 -17.22 21.47
C VAL A 256 5.99 -16.01 20.67
N ILE A 257 4.70 -15.91 20.41
CA ILE A 257 4.11 -14.81 19.64
C ILE A 257 4.50 -13.46 20.25
N LEU A 258 4.30 -13.30 21.56
CA LEU A 258 4.60 -12.05 22.25
C LEU A 258 6.10 -11.71 22.15
N MET A 259 6.97 -12.68 22.37
CA MET A 259 8.43 -12.49 22.24
C MET A 259 8.82 -12.15 20.79
N SER A 260 8.24 -12.81 19.80
CA SER A 260 8.48 -12.53 18.38
C SER A 260 8.03 -11.12 17.99
N LEU A 261 6.86 -10.67 18.44
CA LEU A 261 6.38 -9.31 18.21
C LEU A 261 7.30 -8.28 18.84
N ILE A 262 7.70 -8.48 20.11
CA ILE A 262 8.67 -7.61 20.80
C ILE A 262 9.99 -7.58 20.04
N ALA A 263 10.48 -8.72 19.58
CA ALA A 263 11.73 -8.82 18.83
C ALA A 263 11.64 -8.12 17.47
N THR A 264 10.53 -8.27 16.74
CA THR A 264 10.30 -7.59 15.46
C THR A 264 10.24 -6.08 15.63
N PHE A 265 9.30 -5.58 16.43
CA PHE A 265 9.12 -4.14 16.61
C PHE A 265 10.32 -3.49 17.31
N GLY A 266 10.94 -4.21 18.25
CA GLY A 266 12.21 -3.81 18.84
C GLY A 266 13.34 -3.69 17.81
N SER A 267 13.45 -4.64 16.88
CA SER A 267 14.43 -4.57 15.79
C SER A 267 14.17 -3.39 14.87
N ILE A 268 12.91 -3.16 14.48
CA ILE A 268 12.50 -2.02 13.65
C ILE A 268 12.92 -0.69 14.31
N GLY A 269 12.59 -0.51 15.60
CA GLY A 269 12.97 0.71 16.32
C GLY A 269 14.48 0.87 16.54
N ILE A 270 15.26 -0.21 16.58
CA ILE A 270 16.73 -0.15 16.62
C ILE A 270 17.30 0.24 15.26
N LEU A 271 16.73 -0.29 14.17
CA LEU A 271 17.13 0.02 12.80
C LEU A 271 16.73 1.44 12.38
N GLY A 272 15.73 2.03 13.04
CA GLY A 272 15.23 3.37 12.74
C GLY A 272 14.32 3.43 11.52
N SER A 273 13.80 2.29 11.05
CA SER A 273 12.81 2.24 9.97
C SER A 273 11.45 2.72 10.50
N PRO A 274 10.83 3.76 9.91
CA PRO A 274 9.52 4.24 10.36
C PRO A 274 8.44 3.21 10.03
N LEU A 275 7.46 3.08 10.93
CA LEU A 275 6.25 2.31 10.68
C LEU A 275 5.34 3.08 9.71
N ASN A 276 4.54 2.35 8.94
CA ASN A 276 3.53 2.90 8.04
C ASN A 276 2.24 2.08 8.17
N GLN A 277 1.25 2.31 7.30
CA GLN A 277 -0.05 1.64 7.31
C GLN A 277 0.03 0.10 7.29
N MET A 278 1.10 -0.46 6.69
CA MET A 278 1.31 -1.92 6.63
C MET A 278 1.65 -2.53 7.99
N VAL A 279 1.94 -1.73 9.02
CA VAL A 279 2.20 -2.25 10.37
C VAL A 279 1.06 -3.14 10.87
N THR A 280 -0.16 -2.91 10.39
CA THR A 280 -1.35 -3.68 10.74
C THR A 280 -1.28 -5.15 10.29
N THR A 281 -0.53 -5.45 9.22
CA THR A 281 -0.40 -6.81 8.66
C THR A 281 0.77 -7.61 9.24
N ILE A 282 1.77 -6.93 9.81
CA ILE A 282 2.96 -7.60 10.38
C ILE A 282 2.58 -8.58 11.51
N PRO A 283 1.75 -8.20 12.51
CA PRO A 283 1.38 -9.12 13.58
C PRO A 283 0.67 -10.38 13.10
N ILE A 284 -0.28 -10.28 12.16
CA ILE A 284 -1.04 -11.46 11.70
C ILE A 284 -0.13 -12.49 11.03
N LEU A 285 0.84 -12.03 10.24
CA LEU A 285 1.83 -12.89 9.60
C LEU A 285 2.72 -13.61 10.61
N ILE A 286 3.25 -12.87 11.59
CA ILE A 286 4.11 -13.45 12.64
C ILE A 286 3.31 -14.43 13.51
N ILE A 287 2.09 -14.06 13.91
CA ILE A 287 1.25 -14.88 14.77
C ILE A 287 0.94 -16.22 14.08
N THR A 288 0.53 -16.17 12.82
CA THR A 288 0.12 -17.38 12.08
C THR A 288 1.29 -18.33 11.82
N LEU A 289 2.47 -17.79 11.50
CA LEU A 289 3.67 -18.59 11.25
C LEU A 289 4.30 -19.14 12.55
N ALA A 290 4.39 -18.32 13.62
CA ALA A 290 4.84 -18.79 14.93
C ALA A 290 3.94 -19.90 15.50
N LEU A 291 2.64 -19.81 15.21
CA LEU A 291 1.70 -20.86 15.56
C LEU A 291 1.98 -22.16 14.82
N ALA A 292 2.25 -22.12 13.50
CA ALA A 292 2.55 -23.31 12.71
C ALA A 292 3.74 -24.08 13.32
N ASP A 293 4.82 -23.39 13.65
CA ASP A 293 6.00 -23.95 14.29
C ASP A 293 5.65 -24.65 15.61
N CYS A 294 4.85 -23.99 16.45
CA CYS A 294 4.37 -24.55 17.71
C CYS A 294 3.50 -25.79 17.50
N ILE A 295 2.59 -25.80 16.53
CA ILE A 295 1.71 -26.94 16.24
C ILE A 295 2.56 -28.16 15.84
N HIS A 296 3.54 -27.97 14.95
CA HIS A 296 4.43 -29.06 14.52
C HIS A 296 5.26 -29.60 15.68
N LEU A 297 5.83 -28.72 16.52
CA LEU A 297 6.58 -29.09 17.72
C LEU A 297 5.70 -29.86 18.73
N PHE A 298 4.51 -29.35 19.04
CA PHE A 298 3.64 -29.95 20.07
C PHE A 298 2.98 -31.24 19.62
N SER A 299 2.69 -31.42 18.33
CA SER A 299 2.06 -32.63 17.80
C SER A 299 2.87 -33.89 18.15
N ILE A 300 4.18 -33.90 17.86
CA ILE A 300 5.06 -35.06 18.16
C ILE A 300 5.31 -35.19 19.66
N TYR A 301 5.41 -34.07 20.38
CA TYR A 301 5.54 -34.07 21.83
C TYR A 301 4.34 -34.78 22.48
N PHE A 302 3.10 -34.40 22.16
CA PHE A 302 1.91 -35.02 22.73
C PHE A 302 1.70 -36.47 22.29
N GLN A 303 2.06 -36.82 21.05
CA GLN A 303 2.04 -38.22 20.60
C GLN A 303 2.94 -39.12 21.46
N ASN A 304 4.11 -38.65 21.87
CA ASN A 304 5.01 -39.39 22.77
C ASN A 304 4.52 -39.39 24.22
N ARG A 305 3.94 -38.28 24.71
CA ARG A 305 3.33 -38.24 26.05
C ARG A 305 2.17 -39.22 26.19
N VAL A 306 1.34 -39.40 25.16
CA VAL A 306 0.25 -40.40 25.15
C VAL A 306 0.78 -41.84 25.28
N LYS A 307 2.01 -42.10 24.81
CA LYS A 307 2.70 -43.39 24.95
C LYS A 307 3.39 -43.56 26.31
N GLY A 308 3.21 -42.63 27.25
CA GLY A 308 3.81 -42.69 28.59
C GLY A 308 5.28 -42.24 28.67
N ILE A 309 5.80 -41.59 27.63
CA ILE A 309 7.20 -41.13 27.59
C ILE A 309 7.34 -39.85 28.45
N SER A 310 8.48 -39.66 29.13
CA SER A 310 8.75 -38.46 29.95
C SER A 310 8.70 -37.16 29.12
N SER A 311 8.45 -36.00 29.76
CA SER A 311 8.32 -34.72 29.06
C SER A 311 9.63 -34.35 28.35
N LYS A 312 10.74 -34.54 29.06
CA LYS A 312 12.09 -34.35 28.55
C LYS A 312 12.35 -35.18 27.28
N GLU A 313 12.16 -36.49 27.36
CA GLU A 313 12.42 -37.39 26.23
C GLU A 313 11.43 -37.17 25.08
N SER A 314 10.17 -36.84 25.39
CA SER A 314 9.16 -36.50 24.38
C SER A 314 9.54 -35.24 23.59
N MET A 315 10.10 -34.24 24.26
CA MET A 315 10.58 -33.01 23.60
C MET A 315 11.86 -33.25 22.81
N GLU A 316 12.81 -34.05 23.33
CA GLU A 316 14.01 -34.46 22.57
C GLU A 316 13.62 -35.13 21.25
N LYS A 317 12.67 -36.09 21.29
CA LYS A 317 12.14 -36.75 20.08
C LYS A 317 11.41 -35.78 19.14
N SER A 318 10.66 -34.83 19.68
CA SER A 318 9.98 -33.82 18.86
C SER A 318 10.98 -32.92 18.13
N LEU A 319 11.99 -32.42 18.84
CA LEU A 319 13.07 -31.62 18.26
C LEU A 319 13.84 -32.40 17.19
N GLU A 320 14.21 -33.66 17.46
CA GLU A 320 14.90 -34.53 16.50
C GLU A 320 14.13 -34.66 15.17
N MET A 321 12.79 -34.76 15.25
CA MET A 321 11.93 -34.93 14.08
C MET A 321 11.52 -33.63 13.37
N ASN A 322 11.58 -32.48 14.04
CA ASN A 322 11.02 -31.22 13.53
C ASN A 322 12.03 -30.09 13.34
N ILE A 323 13.19 -30.09 14.00
CA ILE A 323 14.13 -28.94 13.89
C ILE A 323 14.53 -28.63 12.45
N GLN A 324 14.77 -29.69 11.68
CA GLN A 324 15.24 -29.59 10.31
C GLN A 324 14.14 -29.09 9.36
N PRO A 325 12.93 -29.68 9.37
CA PRO A 325 11.80 -29.12 8.63
C PRO A 325 11.48 -27.69 9.02
N LEU A 326 11.40 -27.39 10.32
CA LEU A 326 11.11 -26.05 10.82
C LEU A 326 12.16 -25.03 10.35
N PHE A 327 13.44 -25.36 10.43
CA PHE A 327 14.49 -24.47 9.94
C PHE A 327 14.37 -24.20 8.43
N LEU A 328 14.05 -25.24 7.66
CA LEU A 328 13.88 -25.11 6.22
C LEU A 328 12.67 -24.23 5.86
N THR A 329 11.55 -24.39 6.57
CA THR A 329 10.32 -23.63 6.34
C THR A 329 10.48 -22.18 6.77
N THR A 330 11.13 -21.92 7.90
CA THR A 330 11.53 -20.57 8.34
C THR A 330 12.38 -19.89 7.26
N ILE A 331 13.45 -20.53 6.78
CA ILE A 331 14.33 -19.93 5.77
C ILE A 331 13.60 -19.70 4.45
N SER A 332 12.81 -20.66 3.97
CA SER A 332 12.07 -20.48 2.72
C SER A 332 11.05 -19.35 2.82
N THR A 333 10.40 -19.20 3.98
CA THR A 333 9.45 -18.12 4.22
C THR A 333 10.17 -16.77 4.30
N CYS A 334 11.29 -16.69 5.03
CA CYS A 334 12.14 -15.49 5.04
C CYS A 334 12.58 -15.12 3.62
N ILE A 335 12.99 -16.08 2.78
CA ILE A 335 13.34 -15.80 1.38
C ILE A 335 12.15 -15.22 0.61
N GLY A 336 10.96 -15.79 0.77
CA GLY A 336 9.74 -15.27 0.13
C GLY A 336 9.46 -13.80 0.48
N PHE A 337 9.62 -13.41 1.74
CA PHE A 337 9.47 -12.00 2.15
C PHE A 337 10.66 -11.12 1.78
N LEU A 338 11.89 -11.65 1.83
CA LEU A 338 13.09 -10.91 1.45
C LEU A 338 13.15 -10.63 -0.06
N CYS A 339 12.42 -11.37 -0.88
CA CYS A 339 12.21 -11.03 -2.29
C CYS A 339 11.53 -9.67 -2.50
N LEU A 340 10.85 -9.13 -1.49
CA LEU A 340 10.30 -7.77 -1.55
C LEU A 340 11.41 -6.70 -1.60
N ASN A 341 12.66 -7.02 -1.22
CA ASN A 341 13.80 -6.10 -1.35
C ASN A 341 14.19 -5.80 -2.81
N PHE A 342 13.65 -6.53 -3.78
CA PHE A 342 13.81 -6.20 -5.20
C PHE A 342 12.86 -5.09 -5.67
N ILE A 343 11.90 -4.68 -4.85
CA ILE A 343 10.97 -3.59 -5.17
C ILE A 343 11.64 -2.25 -4.87
N GLU A 344 11.48 -1.31 -5.78
CA GLU A 344 11.97 0.08 -5.65
C GLU A 344 11.08 0.94 -4.73
N VAL A 345 10.33 0.34 -3.80
CA VAL A 345 9.41 1.03 -2.89
C VAL A 345 9.79 0.72 -1.45
N ALA A 346 10.35 1.70 -0.74
CA ALA A 346 10.95 1.51 0.57
C ALA A 346 9.99 0.92 1.63
N PRO A 347 8.75 1.42 1.80
CA PRO A 347 7.76 0.84 2.71
C PRO A 347 7.53 -0.66 2.52
N LEU A 348 7.56 -1.14 1.27
CA LEU A 348 7.34 -2.56 0.93
C LEU A 348 8.55 -3.44 1.26
N ARG A 349 9.77 -2.89 1.11
CA ARG A 349 10.99 -3.56 1.56
C ARG A 349 11.03 -3.69 3.07
N ASP A 350 10.74 -2.61 3.79
CA ASP A 350 10.71 -2.58 5.25
C ASP A 350 9.67 -3.55 5.81
N PHE A 351 8.49 -3.62 5.19
CA PHE A 351 7.48 -4.63 5.49
C PHE A 351 8.01 -6.06 5.34
N GLY A 352 8.63 -6.39 4.21
CA GLY A 352 9.23 -7.71 3.97
C GLY A 352 10.32 -8.06 4.98
N ASN A 353 11.20 -7.11 5.29
CA ASN A 353 12.28 -7.27 6.26
C ASN A 353 11.73 -7.49 7.68
N ALA A 354 10.74 -6.71 8.10
CA ALA A 354 10.09 -6.84 9.41
C ALA A 354 9.47 -8.22 9.61
N VAL A 355 8.74 -8.71 8.60
CA VAL A 355 8.13 -10.04 8.65
C VAL A 355 9.20 -11.14 8.67
N ALA A 356 10.24 -11.05 7.83
CA ALA A 356 11.34 -12.00 7.82
C ALA A 356 12.07 -12.08 9.17
N ILE A 357 12.32 -10.92 9.81
CA ILE A 357 12.89 -10.84 11.17
C ILE A 357 11.98 -11.55 12.18
N GLY A 358 10.67 -11.27 12.14
CA GLY A 358 9.71 -11.87 13.08
C GLY A 358 9.58 -13.38 12.97
N ILE A 359 9.59 -13.90 11.74
CA ILE A 359 9.58 -15.34 11.47
C ILE A 359 10.88 -15.99 11.95
N GLY A 360 12.03 -15.36 11.67
CA GLY A 360 13.32 -15.82 12.17
C GLY A 360 13.35 -15.92 13.71
N PHE A 361 12.84 -14.90 14.40
CA PHE A 361 12.72 -14.91 15.86
C PHE A 361 11.68 -15.91 16.36
N ALA A 362 10.56 -16.11 15.67
CA ALA A 362 9.57 -17.14 16.01
C ALA A 362 10.17 -18.54 16.03
N PHE A 363 10.98 -18.87 15.03
CA PHE A 363 11.74 -20.12 15.01
C PHE A 363 12.71 -20.21 16.20
N ILE A 364 13.48 -19.14 16.43
CA ILE A 364 14.45 -19.08 17.54
C ILE A 364 13.74 -19.30 18.89
N PHE A 365 12.63 -18.62 19.15
CA PHE A 365 11.92 -18.73 20.41
C PHE A 365 11.19 -20.06 20.55
N THR A 366 10.68 -20.64 19.46
CA THR A 366 10.08 -21.98 19.49
C THR A 366 11.10 -23.04 19.89
N ILE A 367 12.28 -23.03 19.26
CA ILE A 367 13.32 -24.05 19.47
C ILE A 367 14.14 -23.79 20.73
N PHE A 368 14.65 -22.57 20.93
CA PHE A 368 15.61 -22.25 21.99
C PHE A 368 14.97 -21.76 23.29
N PHE A 369 13.66 -21.51 23.31
CA PHE A 369 12.95 -21.09 24.52
C PHE A 369 11.82 -22.05 24.88
N ILE A 370 10.79 -22.19 24.05
CA ILE A 370 9.61 -23.01 24.40
C ILE A 370 9.93 -24.48 24.55
N ALA A 371 10.67 -25.09 23.62
CA ALA A 371 11.03 -26.50 23.75
C ALA A 371 11.79 -26.78 25.07
N PRO A 372 12.86 -26.02 25.42
CA PRO A 372 13.50 -26.05 26.74
C PRO A 372 12.54 -25.85 27.93
N VAL A 373 11.67 -24.83 27.90
CA VAL A 373 10.74 -24.52 28.99
C VAL A 373 9.75 -25.67 29.22
N VAL A 374 9.10 -26.16 28.17
CA VAL A 374 8.09 -27.23 28.29
C VAL A 374 8.72 -28.56 28.71
N SER A 375 10.01 -28.80 28.40
CA SER A 375 10.73 -29.99 28.85
C SER A 375 10.83 -30.15 30.38
N PHE A 376 10.58 -29.08 31.15
CA PHE A 376 10.51 -29.13 32.61
C PHE A 376 9.18 -29.68 33.13
N PHE A 377 8.09 -29.44 32.41
CA PHE A 377 6.74 -29.68 32.94
C PHE A 377 6.16 -30.98 32.40
N GLU A 378 5.58 -31.78 33.28
CA GLU A 378 4.80 -32.95 32.91
C GLU A 378 3.42 -32.53 32.38
N VAL A 379 3.35 -32.16 31.10
CA VAL A 379 2.09 -31.72 30.51
C VAL A 379 1.16 -32.92 30.33
N LYS A 380 -0.09 -32.77 30.81
CA LYS A 380 -1.15 -33.78 30.67
C LYS A 380 -1.54 -33.93 29.19
N THR A 381 -1.85 -35.17 28.81
CA THR A 381 -2.07 -35.60 27.42
C THR A 381 -3.44 -35.18 26.88
N ALA A 382 -3.48 -34.68 25.65
CA ALA A 382 -4.72 -34.49 24.90
C ALA A 382 -5.21 -35.83 24.33
N SER A 383 -6.40 -36.29 24.72
CA SER A 383 -6.86 -37.69 24.55
C SER A 383 -7.35 -38.11 23.15
N LYS A 384 -7.20 -37.28 22.09
CA LYS A 384 -7.91 -37.50 20.79
C LYS A 384 -7.07 -37.52 19.50
N VAL A 385 -5.73 -37.59 19.58
CA VAL A 385 -4.83 -37.63 18.40
C VAL A 385 -5.23 -38.72 17.38
N THR A 386 -5.75 -39.86 17.85
CA THR A 386 -6.13 -41.00 16.99
C THR A 386 -7.24 -40.70 15.97
N LYS A 387 -8.19 -39.80 16.25
CA LYS A 387 -9.26 -39.46 15.28
C LYS A 387 -8.75 -38.57 14.14
N GLN A 388 -7.83 -37.66 14.44
CA GLN A 388 -7.20 -36.76 13.46
C GLN A 388 -6.39 -37.56 12.44
N THR A 389 -5.54 -38.49 12.93
CA THR A 389 -4.77 -39.39 12.08
C THR A 389 -5.68 -40.20 11.15
N ARG A 390 -6.77 -40.78 11.66
CA ARG A 390 -7.73 -41.55 10.83
C ARG A 390 -8.35 -40.73 9.70
N PHE A 391 -8.72 -39.47 9.96
CA PHE A 391 -9.26 -38.60 8.93
C PHE A 391 -8.23 -38.33 7.82
N SER A 392 -7.00 -37.97 8.20
CA SER A 392 -5.93 -37.73 7.22
C SER A 392 -5.56 -38.99 6.43
N THR A 393 -5.54 -40.17 7.05
CA THR A 393 -5.37 -41.45 6.33
C THR A 393 -6.50 -41.69 5.33
N SER A 394 -7.74 -41.32 5.67
CA SER A 394 -8.87 -41.41 4.75
C SER A 394 -8.70 -40.50 3.53
N VAL A 395 -8.20 -39.28 3.72
CA VAL A 395 -7.87 -38.36 2.62
C VAL A 395 -6.76 -38.94 1.76
N GLY A 396 -5.67 -39.42 2.37
CA GLY A 396 -4.56 -40.04 1.65
C GLY A 396 -4.98 -41.28 0.83
N SER A 397 -5.80 -42.15 1.41
CA SER A 397 -6.30 -43.36 0.73
C SER A 397 -7.26 -43.05 -0.41
N PHE A 398 -8.10 -42.02 -0.28
CA PHE A 398 -8.91 -41.50 -1.39
C PHE A 398 -8.03 -41.02 -2.55
N ILE A 399 -6.97 -40.27 -2.26
CA ILE A 399 -6.05 -39.77 -3.28
C ILE A 399 -5.34 -40.92 -3.99
N LEU A 400 -4.84 -41.92 -3.25
CA LEU A 400 -4.21 -43.12 -3.84
C LEU A 400 -5.17 -43.84 -4.81
N LYS A 401 -6.45 -43.99 -4.42
CA LYS A 401 -7.45 -44.70 -5.23
C LYS A 401 -7.80 -43.96 -6.52
N ASN A 402 -7.77 -42.62 -6.50
CA ASN A 402 -8.28 -41.77 -7.58
C ASN A 402 -7.17 -40.99 -8.33
N GLY A 403 -5.90 -41.29 -8.08
CA GLY A 403 -4.77 -40.44 -8.44
C GLY A 403 -4.68 -39.96 -9.89
N ASN A 404 -4.83 -40.88 -10.88
CA ASN A 404 -4.77 -40.49 -12.30
C ASN A 404 -5.91 -39.56 -12.72
N LYS A 405 -7.12 -39.76 -12.18
CA LYS A 405 -8.27 -38.88 -12.45
C LYS A 405 -8.07 -37.51 -11.81
N LEU A 406 -7.50 -37.48 -10.60
CA LEU A 406 -7.22 -36.25 -9.87
C LEU A 406 -6.16 -35.41 -10.57
N ILE A 407 -5.03 -35.98 -11.01
CA ILE A 407 -4.02 -35.25 -11.79
C ILE A 407 -4.68 -34.54 -12.97
N PHE A 408 -5.42 -35.29 -13.80
CA PHE A 408 -6.04 -34.72 -15.00
C PHE A 408 -7.05 -33.62 -14.63
N SER A 409 -7.95 -33.89 -13.67
CA SER A 409 -8.99 -32.92 -13.29
C SER A 409 -8.40 -31.64 -12.70
N ILE A 410 -7.40 -31.74 -11.83
CA ILE A 410 -6.76 -30.58 -11.20
C ILE A 410 -5.97 -29.79 -12.23
N THR A 411 -5.20 -30.45 -13.10
CA THR A 411 -4.48 -29.75 -14.17
C THR A 411 -5.45 -29.04 -15.10
N SER A 412 -6.57 -29.66 -15.50
CA SER A 412 -7.60 -29.03 -16.33
C SER A 412 -8.27 -27.84 -15.64
N ILE A 413 -8.69 -27.98 -14.38
CA ILE A 413 -9.32 -26.89 -13.62
C ILE A 413 -8.33 -25.75 -13.41
N SER A 414 -7.09 -26.05 -13.02
CA SER A 414 -6.07 -25.02 -12.83
C SER A 414 -5.78 -24.31 -14.13
N PHE A 415 -5.69 -25.04 -15.25
CA PHE A 415 -5.53 -24.44 -16.58
C PHE A 415 -6.68 -23.50 -16.95
N LEU A 416 -7.93 -23.90 -16.71
CA LEU A 416 -9.10 -23.04 -16.95
C LEU A 416 -9.07 -21.76 -16.12
N ILE A 417 -8.67 -21.84 -14.85
CA ILE A 417 -8.53 -20.66 -13.98
C ILE A 417 -7.37 -19.77 -14.45
N LEU A 418 -6.25 -20.35 -14.86
CA LEU A 418 -5.09 -19.61 -15.38
C LEU A 418 -5.42 -18.82 -16.66
N LEU A 419 -6.38 -19.28 -17.48
CA LEU A 419 -6.86 -18.53 -18.66
C LEU A 419 -7.52 -17.20 -18.30
N CYS A 420 -7.90 -17.00 -17.04
CA CYS A 420 -8.50 -15.76 -16.55
C CYS A 420 -7.46 -14.74 -16.04
N ILE A 421 -6.17 -15.09 -15.99
CA ILE A 421 -5.12 -14.14 -15.60
C ILE A 421 -5.12 -12.86 -16.46
N PRO A 422 -5.29 -12.90 -17.79
CA PRO A 422 -5.34 -11.69 -18.62
C PRO A 422 -6.53 -10.75 -18.33
N MET A 423 -7.50 -11.18 -17.52
CA MET A 423 -8.61 -10.32 -17.08
C MET A 423 -8.22 -9.40 -15.91
N ASN A 424 -6.99 -9.52 -15.40
CA ASN A 424 -6.49 -8.62 -14.36
C ASN A 424 -5.99 -7.32 -14.99
N GLU A 425 -6.47 -6.20 -14.47
CA GLU A 425 -5.97 -4.87 -14.81
C GLU A 425 -5.10 -4.34 -13.67
N LEU A 426 -3.95 -3.77 -13.99
CA LEU A 426 -3.06 -3.19 -12.99
C LEU A 426 -3.50 -1.75 -12.72
N ASP A 427 -4.27 -1.56 -11.66
CA ASP A 427 -4.79 -0.26 -11.27
C ASP A 427 -4.85 -0.12 -9.75
N GLU A 428 -4.64 1.10 -9.29
CA GLU A 428 -4.76 1.50 -7.90
C GLU A 428 -5.20 2.97 -7.85
N ASN A 429 -6.43 3.21 -7.38
CA ASN A 429 -6.94 4.58 -7.24
C ASN A 429 -6.62 5.12 -5.83
N PRO A 430 -5.72 6.12 -5.71
CA PRO A 430 -5.35 6.67 -4.41
C PRO A 430 -6.54 7.31 -3.65
N THR A 431 -7.58 7.75 -4.37
CA THR A 431 -8.80 8.34 -3.79
C THR A 431 -9.64 7.31 -3.04
N GLN A 432 -9.61 6.05 -3.48
CA GLN A 432 -10.50 4.98 -3.01
C GLN A 432 -9.79 3.97 -2.12
N MET A 433 -8.68 4.36 -1.49
CA MET A 433 -7.92 3.47 -0.61
C MET A 433 -8.54 3.26 0.77
N TYR A 434 -9.57 4.02 1.12
CA TYR A 434 -10.21 3.95 2.44
C TYR A 434 -11.70 3.63 2.30
N ALA A 435 -12.13 2.58 2.99
CA ALA A 435 -13.53 2.21 3.06
C ALA A 435 -14.34 3.24 3.86
N GLU A 436 -15.63 3.33 3.58
CA GLU A 436 -16.53 4.14 4.40
C GLU A 436 -16.69 3.55 5.81
N GLY A 437 -16.87 4.44 6.79
CA GLY A 437 -17.15 4.06 8.18
C GLY A 437 -16.41 4.95 9.17
N PHE A 438 -15.10 4.77 9.30
CA PHE A 438 -14.28 5.59 10.20
C PHE A 438 -13.96 6.97 9.62
N THR A 439 -13.84 7.07 8.30
CA THR A 439 -13.57 8.32 7.58
C THR A 439 -14.51 8.48 6.40
N SER A 440 -14.85 9.72 6.07
CA SER A 440 -15.53 10.11 4.83
C SER A 440 -14.56 10.60 3.75
N PHE A 441 -13.25 10.52 3.97
CA PHE A 441 -12.24 11.08 3.06
C PHE A 441 -12.45 10.67 1.60
N SER A 442 -12.60 9.37 1.33
CA SER A 442 -12.79 8.87 -0.04
C SER A 442 -14.10 9.36 -0.66
N SER A 443 -15.22 9.31 0.06
CA SER A 443 -16.52 9.76 -0.46
C SER A 443 -16.60 11.27 -0.62
N ASP A 444 -16.00 12.04 0.29
CA ASP A 444 -15.93 13.50 0.20
C ASP A 444 -15.01 13.96 -0.94
N THR A 445 -13.92 13.23 -1.20
CA THR A 445 -13.00 13.53 -2.29
C THR A 445 -13.65 13.23 -3.64
N LEU A 446 -14.32 12.08 -3.79
CA LEU A 446 -15.10 11.76 -4.98
C LEU A 446 -16.25 12.76 -5.21
N TRP A 447 -16.92 13.18 -4.14
CA TRP A 447 -17.95 14.21 -4.21
C TRP A 447 -17.39 15.55 -4.73
N LEU A 448 -16.21 15.98 -4.26
CA LEU A 448 -15.57 17.20 -4.73
C LEU A 448 -15.17 17.08 -6.21
N ASP A 449 -14.63 15.92 -6.59
CA ASP A 449 -14.23 15.62 -7.96
C ASP A 449 -15.42 15.65 -8.93
N GLU A 450 -16.59 15.18 -8.51
CA GLU A 450 -17.82 15.27 -9.32
C GLU A 450 -18.26 16.72 -9.58
N LYS A 451 -18.01 17.65 -8.63
CA LYS A 451 -18.50 19.04 -8.72
C LYS A 451 -17.53 20.01 -9.36
N LEU A 452 -16.24 19.82 -9.11
CA LEU A 452 -15.17 20.73 -9.54
C LEU A 452 -14.11 20.01 -10.35
N SER A 453 -13.98 18.68 -10.20
CA SER A 453 -12.96 17.85 -10.83
C SER A 453 -11.52 18.33 -10.60
N VAL A 454 -11.27 19.01 -9.48
CA VAL A 454 -10.03 19.72 -9.13
C VAL A 454 -9.01 18.87 -8.37
N THR A 455 -9.28 17.59 -8.19
CA THR A 455 -8.56 16.79 -7.18
C THR A 455 -7.17 16.36 -7.65
N PHE A 456 -6.96 16.19 -8.96
CA PHE A 456 -5.72 15.60 -9.49
C PHE A 456 -5.17 16.37 -10.69
N PRO A 457 -4.40 17.44 -10.44
CA PRO A 457 -3.67 18.10 -11.50
C PRO A 457 -2.56 17.19 -12.04
N VAL A 458 -2.30 17.31 -13.33
CA VAL A 458 -1.15 16.73 -14.02
C VAL A 458 -0.28 17.88 -14.50
N ASN A 459 0.98 17.90 -14.05
CA ASN A 459 1.87 19.02 -14.29
C ASN A 459 2.87 18.70 -15.40
N PHE A 460 3.19 19.74 -16.17
CA PHE A 460 4.22 19.72 -17.19
C PHE A 460 5.21 20.86 -16.90
N LEU A 461 6.50 20.54 -16.93
CA LEU A 461 7.56 21.54 -16.88
C LEU A 461 7.81 22.04 -18.31
N ALA A 462 7.65 23.34 -18.53
CA ALA A 462 7.99 23.98 -19.80
C ALA A 462 9.20 24.90 -19.61
N THR A 463 10.26 24.72 -20.39
CA THR A 463 11.53 25.46 -20.27
C THR A 463 11.90 26.13 -21.59
N ASN A 464 12.23 27.42 -21.52
CA ASN A 464 12.83 28.19 -22.59
C ASN A 464 14.35 28.32 -22.34
N GLU A 465 15.15 27.41 -22.90
CA GLU A 465 16.61 27.37 -22.70
C GLU A 465 17.33 28.66 -23.15
N GLU A 466 16.88 29.22 -24.28
CA GLU A 466 17.53 30.35 -24.97
C GLU A 466 16.97 31.72 -24.57
N GLY A 467 15.89 31.77 -23.78
CA GLY A 467 15.16 33.01 -23.48
C GLY A 467 14.49 33.03 -22.10
N GLN A 468 13.50 33.90 -21.95
CA GLN A 468 12.65 33.99 -20.75
C GLN A 468 11.28 33.38 -21.03
N VAL A 469 10.57 33.01 -19.96
CA VAL A 469 9.18 32.52 -20.05
C VAL A 469 8.20 33.55 -20.62
N SER A 470 8.54 34.84 -20.59
CA SER A 470 7.73 35.93 -21.15
C SER A 470 7.91 36.13 -22.66
N ASP A 471 8.78 35.36 -23.32
CA ASP A 471 8.97 35.45 -24.77
C ASP A 471 7.65 35.12 -25.51
N PRO A 472 7.15 36.02 -26.39
CA PRO A 472 5.94 35.79 -27.17
C PRO A 472 5.93 34.48 -27.95
N ASP A 473 7.06 34.04 -28.51
CA ASP A 473 7.09 32.83 -29.33
C ASP A 473 7.01 31.57 -28.45
N PHE A 474 7.65 31.59 -27.29
CA PHE A 474 7.48 30.55 -26.27
C PHE A 474 6.03 30.53 -25.74
N LEU A 475 5.47 31.68 -25.38
CA LEU A 475 4.08 31.79 -24.90
C LEU A 475 3.06 31.30 -25.92
N LYS A 476 3.26 31.54 -27.23
CA LYS A 476 2.40 30.99 -28.29
C LYS A 476 2.47 29.46 -28.37
N ILE A 477 3.62 28.87 -28.10
CA ILE A 477 3.76 27.40 -28.04
C ILE A 477 2.97 26.85 -26.84
N LEU A 478 3.13 27.47 -25.67
CA LEU A 478 2.37 27.08 -24.47
C LEU A 478 0.86 27.25 -24.66
N ASP A 479 0.44 28.34 -25.32
CA ASP A 479 -0.97 28.60 -25.64
C ASP A 479 -1.55 27.50 -26.53
N LYS A 480 -0.86 27.15 -27.63
CA LYS A 480 -1.28 26.06 -28.53
C LYS A 480 -1.37 24.73 -27.81
N PHE A 481 -0.40 24.40 -26.96
CA PHE A 481 -0.45 23.18 -26.18
C PHE A 481 -1.58 23.19 -25.14
N SER A 482 -1.81 24.32 -24.47
CA SER A 482 -2.91 24.47 -23.50
C SER A 482 -4.26 24.30 -24.17
N VAL A 483 -4.50 24.95 -25.32
CA VAL A 483 -5.74 24.80 -26.10
C VAL A 483 -5.91 23.36 -26.59
N TRP A 484 -4.85 22.74 -27.08
CA TRP A 484 -4.90 21.34 -27.51
C TRP A 484 -5.25 20.38 -26.37
N LEU A 485 -4.74 20.62 -25.16
CA LEU A 485 -5.12 19.88 -23.96
C LEU A 485 -6.59 20.12 -23.60
N GLU A 486 -7.06 21.37 -23.59
CA GLU A 486 -8.45 21.73 -23.29
C GLU A 486 -9.47 21.13 -24.28
N GLU A 487 -9.05 20.84 -25.52
CA GLU A 487 -9.88 20.14 -26.52
C GLU A 487 -10.08 18.64 -26.23
N ARG A 488 -9.35 18.06 -25.27
CA ARG A 488 -9.49 16.64 -24.89
C ARG A 488 -10.62 16.48 -23.89
N GLU A 489 -11.47 15.49 -24.12
CA GLU A 489 -12.64 15.21 -23.26
C GLU A 489 -12.24 14.91 -21.81
N GLN A 490 -11.03 14.37 -21.61
CA GLN A 490 -10.46 14.01 -20.32
C GLN A 490 -9.98 15.21 -19.50
N VAL A 491 -9.74 16.36 -20.14
CA VAL A 491 -9.18 17.56 -19.51
C VAL A 491 -10.33 18.52 -19.18
N ASN A 492 -10.43 18.94 -17.92
CA ASN A 492 -11.47 19.87 -17.49
C ASN A 492 -11.01 21.33 -17.57
N HIS A 493 -9.77 21.59 -17.18
CA HIS A 493 -9.20 22.92 -17.11
C HIS A 493 -7.67 22.87 -17.26
N VAL A 494 -7.09 23.86 -17.93
CA VAL A 494 -5.64 24.03 -18.03
C VAL A 494 -5.23 25.40 -17.52
N THR A 495 -4.32 25.40 -16.54
CA THR A 495 -3.68 26.62 -16.05
C THR A 495 -2.28 26.73 -16.66
N SER A 496 -2.00 27.87 -17.29
CA SER A 496 -0.70 28.15 -17.91
C SER A 496 -0.36 29.63 -17.87
N LEU A 497 0.94 29.96 -17.94
CA LEU A 497 1.39 31.35 -18.06
C LEU A 497 0.81 32.05 -19.29
N ALA A 498 0.62 31.32 -20.40
CA ALA A 498 0.00 31.85 -21.61
C ALA A 498 -1.42 32.37 -21.36
N ASN A 499 -2.25 31.63 -20.60
CA ASN A 499 -3.59 32.06 -20.23
C ASN A 499 -3.55 33.36 -19.40
N ASN A 500 -2.63 33.47 -18.44
CA ASN A 500 -2.42 34.69 -17.66
C ASN A 500 -2.01 35.87 -18.57
N MET A 501 -1.07 35.65 -19.49
CA MET A 501 -0.58 36.69 -20.39
C MET A 501 -1.65 37.19 -21.37
N LYS A 502 -2.55 36.32 -21.87
CA LYS A 502 -3.71 36.74 -22.68
C LYS A 502 -4.65 37.66 -21.88
N ASN A 503 -4.94 37.31 -20.62
CA ASN A 503 -5.81 38.10 -19.76
C ASN A 503 -5.18 39.45 -19.38
N LEU A 504 -3.87 39.46 -19.11
CA LEU A 504 -3.13 40.71 -18.90
C LEU A 504 -3.14 41.59 -20.14
N ASN A 505 -2.94 41.03 -21.33
CA ASN A 505 -2.96 41.79 -22.58
C ASN A 505 -4.34 42.42 -22.84
N LYS A 506 -5.42 41.66 -22.62
CA LYS A 506 -6.81 42.15 -22.65
C LYS A 506 -7.00 43.34 -21.70
N SER A 507 -6.54 43.17 -20.45
CA SER A 507 -6.67 44.21 -19.41
C SER A 507 -5.89 45.48 -19.77
N MET A 508 -4.70 45.33 -20.35
CA MET A 508 -3.88 46.48 -20.79
C MET A 508 -4.46 47.23 -22.00
N HIS A 509 -5.48 46.67 -22.66
CA HIS A 509 -6.20 47.28 -23.78
C HIS A 509 -7.66 47.59 -23.43
N GLY A 510 -7.92 48.01 -22.19
CA GLY A 510 -9.26 48.47 -21.79
C GLY A 510 -10.30 47.35 -21.68
N ASP A 511 -9.85 46.12 -21.35
CA ASP A 511 -10.67 44.91 -21.26
C ASP A 511 -11.35 44.50 -22.58
N ASP A 512 -10.82 44.95 -23.72
CA ASP A 512 -11.32 44.61 -25.05
C ASP A 512 -11.08 43.11 -25.39
N PRO A 513 -12.14 42.31 -25.61
CA PRO A 513 -12.02 40.88 -25.91
C PRO A 513 -11.13 40.55 -27.11
N GLU A 514 -11.01 41.43 -28.10
CA GLU A 514 -10.12 41.23 -29.28
C GLU A 514 -8.64 41.15 -28.89
N TRP A 515 -8.28 41.68 -27.71
CA TRP A 515 -6.93 41.67 -27.17
C TRP A 515 -6.64 40.50 -26.23
N LYS A 516 -7.57 39.53 -26.09
CA LYS A 516 -7.33 38.26 -25.38
C LYS A 516 -6.45 37.32 -26.23
N LYS A 517 -5.26 37.80 -26.59
CA LYS A 517 -4.21 37.13 -27.38
C LYS A 517 -2.84 37.36 -26.73
N ILE A 518 -1.85 36.55 -27.08
CA ILE A 518 -0.48 36.72 -26.57
C ILE A 518 0.09 38.06 -27.06
N PRO A 519 0.77 38.85 -26.20
CA PRO A 519 1.40 40.10 -26.63
C PRO A 519 2.45 39.84 -27.71
N GLU A 520 2.53 40.70 -28.72
CA GLU A 520 3.38 40.48 -29.90
C GLU A 520 4.85 40.89 -29.67
N ASN A 521 5.12 41.69 -28.64
CA ASN A 521 6.45 42.25 -28.33
C ASN A 521 6.98 41.70 -27.00
N ALA A 522 8.22 41.21 -27.00
CA ALA A 522 8.87 40.66 -25.82
C ALA A 522 9.03 41.67 -24.66
N ASP A 523 9.35 42.93 -24.97
CA ASP A 523 9.46 43.99 -23.95
C ASP A 523 8.11 44.26 -23.29
N LEU A 524 7.02 44.27 -24.07
CA LEU A 524 5.67 44.43 -23.54
C LEU A 524 5.25 43.22 -22.69
N SER A 525 5.52 41.99 -23.14
CA SER A 525 5.24 40.79 -22.36
C SER A 525 5.98 40.79 -21.02
N ALA A 526 7.27 41.13 -21.02
CA ALA A 526 8.07 41.22 -19.79
C ALA A 526 7.54 42.33 -18.87
N GLN A 527 7.16 43.48 -19.42
CA GLN A 527 6.60 44.59 -18.66
C GLN A 527 5.25 44.26 -18.04
N TYR A 528 4.35 43.60 -18.78
CA TYR A 528 3.04 43.18 -18.25
C TYR A 528 3.20 42.17 -17.12
N LEU A 529 4.10 41.20 -17.30
CA LEU A 529 4.40 40.21 -16.26
C LEU A 529 4.98 40.88 -15.01
N PHE A 530 5.89 41.84 -15.18
CA PHE A 530 6.46 42.60 -14.08
C PHE A 530 5.40 43.42 -13.32
N PHE A 531 4.53 44.15 -14.02
CA PHE A 531 3.45 44.90 -13.38
C PHE A 531 2.47 44.00 -12.63
N TYR A 532 2.13 42.85 -13.21
CA TYR A 532 1.29 41.88 -12.55
C TYR A 532 1.94 41.39 -11.26
N GLU A 533 3.20 40.98 -11.30
CA GLU A 533 3.95 40.49 -10.15
C GLU A 533 4.08 41.54 -9.02
N MET A 534 4.30 42.80 -9.37
CA MET A 534 4.33 43.91 -8.39
C MET A 534 2.97 44.26 -7.80
N SER A 535 1.89 43.85 -8.47
CA SER A 535 0.51 44.10 -8.03
C SER A 535 -0.07 42.93 -7.23
N LEU A 536 0.59 41.77 -7.22
CA LEU A 536 0.14 40.59 -6.49
C LEU A 536 0.30 40.80 -4.97
N PRO A 537 -0.71 40.45 -4.16
CA PRO A 537 -0.58 40.43 -2.72
C PRO A 537 0.53 39.47 -2.26
N MET A 538 1.04 39.70 -1.04
CA MET A 538 1.99 38.80 -0.40
C MET A 538 1.43 37.35 -0.37
N GLY A 539 2.24 36.38 -0.79
CA GLY A 539 1.87 34.96 -0.84
C GLY A 539 1.14 34.51 -2.12
N LEU A 540 0.76 35.44 -3.01
CA LEU A 540 0.19 35.14 -4.33
C LEU A 540 1.20 35.38 -5.46
N ASP A 541 2.50 35.37 -5.17
CA ASP A 541 3.53 35.55 -6.16
C ASP A 541 3.59 34.40 -7.19
N LEU A 542 4.41 34.60 -8.23
CA LEU A 542 4.48 33.71 -9.37
C LEU A 542 5.45 32.53 -9.18
N ASN A 543 6.08 32.37 -8.01
CA ASN A 543 7.02 31.26 -7.77
C ASN A 543 6.34 29.89 -7.75
N SER A 544 5.01 29.83 -7.66
CA SER A 544 4.23 28.59 -7.86
C SER A 544 4.17 28.13 -9.32
N SER A 545 4.55 28.99 -10.26
CA SER A 545 4.30 28.79 -11.69
C SER A 545 5.45 29.22 -12.60
N ILE A 546 6.40 30.01 -12.10
CA ILE A 546 7.58 30.50 -12.83
C ILE A 546 8.82 30.24 -11.96
N SER A 547 9.87 29.70 -12.57
CA SER A 547 11.14 29.43 -11.89
C SER A 547 11.87 30.72 -11.53
N GLN A 548 12.75 30.66 -10.53
CA GLN A 548 13.49 31.84 -10.05
C GLN A 548 14.37 32.49 -11.14
N ASP A 549 14.92 31.69 -12.06
CA ASP A 549 15.70 32.16 -13.21
C ASP A 549 14.84 32.63 -14.39
N ARG A 550 13.50 32.52 -14.27
CA ARG A 550 12.48 32.86 -15.27
C ARG A 550 12.67 32.17 -16.62
N LYS A 551 13.31 31.00 -16.63
CA LYS A 551 13.43 30.17 -17.84
C LYS A 551 12.34 29.11 -17.94
N SER A 552 11.78 28.70 -16.81
CA SER A 552 10.81 27.60 -16.76
C SER A 552 9.48 28.04 -16.17
N THR A 553 8.41 27.44 -16.64
CA THR A 553 7.04 27.64 -16.14
C THR A 553 6.29 26.32 -16.07
N LYS A 554 5.37 26.23 -15.11
CA LYS A 554 4.51 25.06 -14.91
C LYS A 554 3.21 25.21 -15.71
N ILE A 555 2.87 24.19 -16.48
CA ILE A 555 1.53 24.01 -17.05
C ILE A 555 0.82 22.94 -16.23
N SER A 556 -0.41 23.20 -15.80
CA SER A 556 -1.18 22.24 -15.00
C SER A 556 -2.50 21.93 -15.69
N ALA A 557 -2.71 20.66 -16.02
CA ALA A 557 -3.95 20.15 -16.60
C ALA A 557 -4.73 19.38 -15.53
N THR A 558 -5.93 19.85 -15.23
CA THR A 558 -6.83 19.20 -14.29
C THR A 558 -7.67 18.17 -15.05
N LEU A 559 -7.53 16.90 -14.69
CA LEU A 559 -8.16 15.78 -15.39
C LEU A 559 -9.40 15.27 -14.66
N LYS A 560 -10.31 14.64 -15.40
CA LYS A 560 -11.38 13.81 -14.82
C LYS A 560 -10.80 12.55 -14.17
N ASP A 561 -11.52 11.97 -13.22
CA ASP A 561 -11.19 10.63 -12.71
C ASP A 561 -11.20 9.61 -13.86
N MET A 562 -10.11 8.85 -13.99
CA MET A 562 -9.90 7.82 -15.01
C MET A 562 -9.02 6.69 -14.48
N SER A 563 -9.17 5.49 -15.03
CA SER A 563 -8.33 4.33 -14.73
C SER A 563 -6.86 4.55 -15.13
N ALA A 564 -5.97 3.72 -14.59
CA ALA A 564 -4.56 3.71 -14.99
C ALA A 564 -4.38 3.51 -16.50
N ASN A 565 -5.20 2.67 -17.13
CA ASN A 565 -5.13 2.39 -18.57
C ASN A 565 -5.59 3.59 -19.41
N GLU A 566 -6.72 4.22 -19.05
CA GLU A 566 -7.22 5.44 -19.71
C GLU A 566 -6.19 6.58 -19.61
N PHE A 567 -5.54 6.73 -18.46
CA PHE A 567 -4.46 7.72 -18.31
C PHE A 567 -3.26 7.41 -19.21
N LYS A 568 -2.86 6.14 -19.34
CA LYS A 568 -1.75 5.75 -20.24
C LYS A 568 -2.09 6.05 -21.70
N GLU A 569 -3.34 5.83 -22.12
CA GLU A 569 -3.82 6.21 -23.45
C GLU A 569 -3.74 7.72 -23.67
N PHE A 570 -4.27 8.51 -22.72
CA PHE A 570 -4.16 9.97 -22.74
C PHE A 570 -2.69 10.44 -22.79
N ASN A 571 -1.82 9.86 -21.96
CA ASN A 571 -0.40 10.21 -21.95
C ASN A 571 0.27 9.90 -23.29
N ASN A 572 -0.05 8.77 -23.93
CA ASN A 572 0.46 8.46 -25.27
C ASN A 572 0.03 9.49 -26.32
N GLU A 573 -1.18 10.04 -26.22
CA GLU A 573 -1.62 11.14 -27.09
C GLU A 573 -0.82 12.42 -26.83
N VAL A 574 -0.57 12.76 -25.56
CA VAL A 574 0.24 13.92 -25.17
C VAL A 574 1.66 13.79 -25.71
N LEU A 575 2.32 12.66 -25.45
CA LEU A 575 3.67 12.39 -25.97
C LEU A 575 3.70 12.43 -27.50
N GLY A 576 2.69 11.87 -28.16
CA GLY A 576 2.54 11.94 -29.60
C GLY A 576 2.44 13.37 -30.13
N TYR A 577 1.70 14.25 -29.44
CA TYR A 577 1.61 15.68 -29.79
C TYR A 577 2.95 16.40 -29.59
N LEU A 578 3.61 16.17 -28.46
CA LEU A 578 4.91 16.77 -28.16
C LEU A 578 5.95 16.38 -29.22
N GLN A 579 5.97 15.10 -29.61
CA GLN A 579 6.86 14.59 -30.65
C GLN A 579 6.57 15.19 -32.03
N GLN A 580 5.30 15.19 -32.46
CA GLN A 580 4.90 15.72 -33.78
C GLN A 580 5.23 17.21 -33.96
N ASN A 581 5.26 17.96 -32.86
CA ASN A 581 5.57 19.39 -32.86
C ASN A 581 7.01 19.72 -32.46
N ASN A 582 7.88 18.72 -32.23
CA ASN A 582 9.26 18.86 -31.76
C ASN A 582 9.40 19.62 -30.42
N LEU A 583 8.50 19.34 -29.48
CA LEU A 583 8.43 20.00 -28.17
C LEU A 583 9.04 19.18 -27.02
N GLU A 584 9.55 17.96 -27.28
CA GLU A 584 10.07 17.04 -26.24
C GLU A 584 11.21 17.62 -25.39
N ASN A 585 12.02 18.54 -25.95
CA ASN A 585 13.09 19.23 -25.20
C ASN A 585 12.60 20.50 -24.48
N MET A 586 11.39 20.97 -24.79
CA MET A 586 10.83 22.21 -24.27
C MET A 586 9.76 21.93 -23.20
N ILE A 587 8.93 20.91 -23.39
CA ILE A 587 7.85 20.53 -22.47
C ILE A 587 8.11 19.09 -22.02
N SER A 588 8.14 18.88 -20.71
CA SER A 588 8.38 17.57 -20.13
C SER A 588 7.21 16.60 -20.37
N GLU A 589 7.48 15.32 -20.15
CA GLU A 589 6.44 14.34 -19.87
C GLU A 589 5.60 14.78 -18.64
N PRO A 590 4.33 14.36 -18.55
CA PRO A 590 3.49 14.69 -17.40
C PRO A 590 4.04 14.09 -16.11
N SER A 591 3.91 14.82 -15.01
CA SER A 591 4.16 14.30 -13.69
C SER A 591 3.24 14.93 -12.64
N SER A 592 2.76 14.09 -11.72
CA SER A 592 2.07 14.46 -10.49
C SER A 592 1.94 13.22 -9.62
N PHE A 593 1.45 13.40 -8.39
CA PHE A 593 1.07 12.31 -7.49
C PHE A 593 0.24 11.22 -8.22
N ARG A 594 -0.78 11.62 -8.99
CA ARG A 594 -1.63 10.67 -9.73
C ARG A 594 -0.87 9.92 -10.83
N VAL A 595 -0.03 10.62 -11.60
CA VAL A 595 0.79 9.99 -12.65
C VAL A 595 1.69 8.92 -12.06
N ILE A 596 2.32 9.20 -10.91
CA ILE A 596 3.19 8.24 -10.24
C ILE A 596 2.39 7.00 -9.83
N PHE A 597 1.22 7.16 -9.22
CA PHE A 597 0.35 6.05 -8.82
C PHE A 597 -0.10 5.18 -10.01
N THR A 598 -0.38 5.78 -11.17
CA THR A 598 -0.72 5.04 -12.41
C THR A 598 0.37 4.06 -12.85
N TYR A 599 1.64 4.43 -12.71
CA TYR A 599 2.77 3.56 -13.09
C TYR A 599 3.34 2.74 -11.93
N MET A 600 3.00 3.08 -10.70
CA MET A 600 3.53 2.44 -9.48
C MET A 600 3.22 0.95 -9.45
N VAL A 601 1.96 0.55 -9.68
CA VAL A 601 1.55 -0.86 -9.63
C VAL A 601 2.32 -1.68 -10.68
N GLU A 602 2.47 -1.15 -11.88
CA GLU A 602 3.23 -1.80 -12.96
C GLU A 602 4.71 -1.97 -12.59
N ALA A 603 5.34 -0.92 -12.06
CA ALA A 603 6.73 -0.98 -11.60
C ALA A 603 6.91 -2.04 -10.49
N ILE A 604 5.99 -2.09 -9.52
CA ILE A 604 5.97 -3.06 -8.43
C ILE A 604 5.81 -4.49 -8.97
N VAL A 605 4.83 -4.72 -9.85
CA VAL A 605 4.57 -6.05 -10.44
C VAL A 605 5.78 -6.54 -11.23
N ASN A 606 6.38 -5.69 -12.07
CA ASN A 606 7.57 -6.03 -12.85
C ASN A 606 8.76 -6.42 -11.93
N SER A 607 8.99 -5.64 -10.88
CA SER A 607 10.03 -5.91 -9.88
C SER A 607 9.75 -7.21 -9.11
N LEU A 608 8.49 -7.46 -8.76
CA LEU A 608 8.06 -8.65 -8.05
C LEU A 608 8.11 -9.92 -8.88
N LEU A 609 7.86 -9.87 -10.19
CA LEU A 609 8.03 -11.02 -11.07
C LEU A 609 9.49 -11.48 -11.11
N TYR A 610 10.43 -10.52 -11.14
CA TYR A 610 11.86 -10.80 -11.01
C TYR A 610 12.20 -11.38 -9.63
N GLY A 611 11.70 -10.76 -8.55
CA GLY A 611 11.87 -11.24 -7.18
C GLY A 611 11.30 -12.64 -6.97
N LEU A 612 10.13 -12.94 -7.55
CA LEU A 612 9.47 -14.24 -7.51
C LEU A 612 10.34 -15.31 -8.19
N PHE A 613 10.87 -15.02 -9.37
CA PHE A 613 11.76 -15.93 -10.09
C PHE A 613 12.99 -16.29 -9.26
N ILE A 614 13.66 -15.29 -8.67
CA ILE A 614 14.81 -15.51 -7.78
C ILE A 614 14.40 -16.30 -6.54
N GLY A 615 13.27 -15.96 -5.92
CA GLY A 615 12.75 -16.63 -4.73
C GLY A 615 12.51 -18.12 -4.98
N ILE A 616 11.82 -18.46 -6.07
CA ILE A 616 11.59 -19.85 -6.49
C ILE A 616 12.92 -20.57 -6.71
N LEU A 617 13.88 -19.94 -7.37
CA LEU A 617 15.20 -20.53 -7.62
C LEU A 617 15.93 -20.84 -6.31
N LEU A 618 15.96 -19.88 -5.37
CA LEU A 618 16.60 -20.04 -4.06
C LEU A 618 15.90 -21.10 -3.22
N ILE A 619 14.57 -21.11 -3.17
CA ILE A 619 13.78 -22.11 -2.45
C ILE A 619 14.02 -23.50 -3.03
N THR A 620 13.99 -23.64 -4.36
CA THR A 620 14.27 -24.89 -5.08
C THR A 620 15.68 -25.39 -4.75
N LEU A 621 16.67 -24.50 -4.73
CA LEU A 621 18.05 -24.82 -4.38
C LEU A 621 18.16 -25.33 -2.94
N ILE A 622 17.56 -24.64 -1.97
CA ILE A 622 17.64 -25.02 -0.55
C ILE A 622 16.92 -26.34 -0.31
N ILE A 623 15.73 -26.55 -0.88
CA ILE A 623 15.01 -27.83 -0.82
C ILE A 623 15.89 -28.96 -1.42
N GLY A 624 16.54 -28.71 -2.55
CA GLY A 624 17.43 -29.67 -3.20
C GLY A 624 18.66 -30.02 -2.37
N LEU A 625 19.33 -29.02 -1.79
CA LEU A 625 20.47 -29.18 -0.89
C LEU A 625 20.08 -29.97 0.37
N PHE A 626 18.92 -29.64 0.95
CA PHE A 626 18.43 -30.24 2.17
C PHE A 626 18.06 -31.71 1.99
N PHE A 627 17.26 -32.04 0.97
CA PHE A 627 16.87 -33.43 0.70
C PHE A 627 17.95 -34.23 -0.05
N ARG A 628 19.00 -33.56 -0.54
CA ARG A 628 20.05 -34.15 -1.39
C ARG A 628 19.45 -34.91 -2.57
N SER A 629 18.51 -34.26 -3.25
CA SER A 629 17.73 -34.82 -4.34
C SER A 629 17.47 -33.73 -5.37
N TYR A 630 17.60 -34.04 -6.66
CA TYR A 630 17.21 -33.13 -7.74
C TYR A 630 15.73 -33.29 -8.12
N LEU A 631 15.13 -34.45 -7.82
CA LEU A 631 13.75 -34.74 -8.19
C LEU A 631 12.75 -34.02 -7.29
N LEU A 632 12.95 -34.09 -5.98
CA LEU A 632 12.03 -33.47 -5.01
C LEU A 632 11.89 -31.96 -5.17
N PRO A 633 12.98 -31.16 -5.30
CA PRO A 633 12.84 -29.73 -5.56
C PRO A 633 12.15 -29.46 -6.90
N ALA A 634 12.46 -30.20 -7.96
CA ALA A 634 11.78 -30.03 -9.26
C ALA A 634 10.27 -30.30 -9.18
N LEU A 635 9.85 -31.33 -8.45
CA LEU A 635 8.43 -31.62 -8.23
C LEU A 635 7.74 -30.61 -7.32
N SER A 636 8.49 -29.92 -6.45
CA SER A 636 7.95 -28.90 -5.54
C SER A 636 7.64 -27.56 -6.22
N ILE A 637 8.20 -27.28 -7.39
CA ILE A 637 7.97 -26.02 -8.11
C ILE A 637 6.49 -25.83 -8.42
N PHE A 638 5.83 -26.86 -8.97
CA PHE A 638 4.43 -26.79 -9.37
C PHE A 638 3.46 -26.50 -8.21
N PRO A 639 3.47 -27.22 -7.07
CA PRO A 639 2.56 -26.92 -5.97
C PRO A 639 2.82 -25.59 -5.28
N ASN A 640 3.96 -24.94 -5.54
CA ASN A 640 4.29 -23.62 -4.99
C ASN A 640 3.89 -22.46 -5.92
N ILE A 641 4.01 -22.62 -7.24
CA ILE A 641 3.65 -21.58 -8.21
C ILE A 641 2.17 -21.62 -8.58
N LEU A 642 1.62 -22.82 -8.80
CA LEU A 642 0.27 -23.00 -9.34
C LEU A 642 -0.82 -22.32 -8.50
N PRO A 643 -0.80 -22.36 -7.15
CA PRO A 643 -1.80 -21.67 -6.34
C PRO A 643 -1.78 -20.14 -6.50
N ILE A 644 -0.61 -19.55 -6.71
CA ILE A 644 -0.45 -18.10 -6.93
C ILE A 644 -1.07 -17.71 -8.26
N GLY A 645 -0.76 -18.47 -9.32
CA GLY A 645 -1.37 -18.25 -10.63
C GLY A 645 -2.89 -18.47 -10.62
N MET A 646 -3.37 -19.48 -9.88
CA MET A 646 -4.81 -19.67 -9.65
C MET A 646 -5.42 -18.51 -8.84
N GLY A 647 -4.68 -17.96 -7.88
CA GLY A 647 -5.05 -16.76 -7.13
C GLY A 647 -5.35 -15.60 -8.06
N PHE A 648 -4.42 -15.25 -8.94
CA PHE A 648 -4.62 -14.20 -9.95
C PHE A 648 -5.72 -14.55 -10.97
N GLY A 649 -5.84 -15.81 -11.37
CA GLY A 649 -6.92 -16.24 -12.27
C GLY A 649 -8.32 -16.06 -11.64
N LEU A 650 -8.48 -16.39 -10.35
CA LEU A 650 -9.72 -16.13 -9.63
C LEU A 650 -9.92 -14.65 -9.32
N TRP A 651 -8.84 -13.92 -9.04
CA TRP A 651 -8.88 -12.47 -8.80
C TRP A 651 -9.41 -11.73 -10.02
N GLY A 652 -8.90 -12.03 -11.22
CA GLY A 652 -9.37 -11.45 -12.48
C GLY A 652 -10.83 -11.81 -12.82
N LEU A 653 -11.38 -12.88 -12.25
CA LEU A 653 -12.80 -13.25 -12.43
C LEU A 653 -13.75 -12.51 -11.49
N PHE A 654 -13.31 -12.22 -10.27
CA PHE A 654 -14.20 -11.69 -9.21
C PHE A 654 -13.99 -10.21 -8.91
N VAL A 655 -12.78 -9.70 -9.10
CA VAL A 655 -12.37 -8.33 -8.74
C VAL A 655 -11.89 -7.56 -9.97
N GLY A 656 -10.98 -8.14 -10.76
CA GLY A 656 -10.42 -7.49 -11.96
C GLY A 656 -9.20 -6.63 -11.64
N ASP A 657 -9.30 -5.72 -10.66
CA ASP A 657 -8.23 -4.74 -10.39
C ASP A 657 -7.18 -5.29 -9.43
N VAL A 658 -5.91 -5.23 -9.84
CA VAL A 658 -4.76 -5.66 -9.04
C VAL A 658 -4.02 -4.43 -8.52
N GLY A 659 -4.30 -4.08 -7.28
CA GLY A 659 -3.57 -3.04 -6.54
C GLY A 659 -2.17 -3.48 -6.08
N PHE A 660 -1.40 -2.53 -5.53
CA PHE A 660 -0.01 -2.76 -5.13
C PHE A 660 0.12 -3.80 -4.00
N MET A 661 -0.84 -3.83 -3.08
CA MET A 661 -0.84 -4.81 -1.98
C MET A 661 -1.24 -6.22 -2.46
N VAL A 662 -2.10 -6.35 -3.47
CA VAL A 662 -2.39 -7.65 -4.11
C VAL A 662 -1.13 -8.18 -4.80
N ALA A 663 -0.39 -7.31 -5.50
CA ALA A 663 0.90 -7.66 -6.10
C ALA A 663 1.88 -8.17 -5.04
N VAL A 664 2.02 -7.49 -3.90
CA VAL A 664 2.86 -7.91 -2.75
C VAL A 664 2.39 -9.25 -2.16
N GLY A 665 1.08 -9.53 -2.23
CA GLY A 665 0.47 -10.84 -1.97
C GLY A 665 1.16 -11.98 -2.72
N MET A 666 1.60 -11.76 -3.96
CA MET A 666 2.30 -12.77 -4.77
C MET A 666 3.58 -13.30 -4.11
N GLY A 667 4.46 -12.41 -3.64
CA GLY A 667 5.73 -12.78 -3.02
C GLY A 667 5.55 -13.35 -1.61
N SER A 668 4.68 -12.74 -0.81
CA SER A 668 4.42 -13.16 0.56
C SER A 668 3.76 -14.55 0.64
N THR A 669 2.77 -14.82 -0.21
CA THR A 669 2.06 -16.12 -0.22
C THR A 669 2.96 -17.26 -0.68
N LEU A 670 3.93 -17.01 -1.56
CA LEU A 670 4.93 -18.02 -1.96
C LEU A 670 5.64 -18.60 -0.72
N GLY A 671 6.12 -17.72 0.18
CA GLY A 671 6.83 -18.14 1.38
C GLY A 671 5.99 -19.09 2.25
N VAL A 672 4.71 -18.77 2.43
CA VAL A 672 3.76 -19.55 3.23
C VAL A 672 3.36 -20.86 2.55
N ILE A 673 3.13 -20.87 1.22
CA ILE A 673 2.70 -22.08 0.49
C ILE A 673 3.81 -23.16 0.50
N VAL A 674 5.07 -22.73 0.40
CA VAL A 674 6.24 -23.63 0.39
C VAL A 674 6.32 -24.46 1.67
N ASP A 675 5.85 -23.92 2.79
CA ASP A 675 5.79 -24.61 4.07
C ASP A 675 5.03 -25.93 3.97
N PHE A 676 3.85 -25.91 3.33
CA PHE A 676 3.02 -27.09 3.12
C PHE A 676 3.76 -28.18 2.36
N THR A 677 4.48 -27.81 1.30
CA THR A 677 5.28 -28.73 0.50
C THR A 677 6.45 -29.29 1.30
N VAL A 678 7.19 -28.45 2.02
CA VAL A 678 8.37 -28.86 2.78
C VAL A 678 8.00 -29.83 3.91
N HIS A 679 6.97 -29.55 4.69
CA HIS A 679 6.53 -30.46 5.75
C HIS A 679 6.07 -31.80 5.20
N PHE A 680 5.32 -31.80 4.09
CA PHE A 680 4.89 -33.04 3.44
C PHE A 680 6.07 -33.83 2.90
N LEU A 681 6.96 -33.20 2.11
CA LEU A 681 8.13 -33.84 1.53
C LEU A 681 9.12 -34.34 2.59
N SER A 682 9.23 -33.66 3.73
CA SER A 682 10.08 -34.10 4.81
C SER A 682 9.64 -35.44 5.39
N LYS A 683 8.35 -35.61 5.68
CA LYS A 683 7.84 -36.88 6.20
C LYS A 683 7.85 -37.98 5.13
N TYR A 684 7.62 -37.60 3.88
CA TYR A 684 7.75 -38.51 2.74
C TYR A 684 9.17 -39.05 2.60
N GLU A 685 10.18 -38.17 2.56
CA GLU A 685 11.58 -38.56 2.38
C GLU A 685 12.10 -39.36 3.59
N LEU A 686 11.66 -39.03 4.81
CA LEU A 686 11.93 -39.82 6.02
C LEU A 686 11.41 -41.26 5.87
N ALA A 687 10.16 -41.44 5.43
CA ALA A 687 9.57 -42.77 5.22
C ALA A 687 10.30 -43.57 4.15
N ARG A 688 10.73 -42.91 3.06
CA ARG A 688 11.46 -43.55 1.97
C ARG A 688 12.87 -43.98 2.37
N LYS A 689 13.64 -43.11 3.02
CA LYS A 689 15.06 -43.35 3.35
C LYS A 689 15.26 -44.13 4.63
N GLU A 690 14.56 -43.80 5.71
CA GLU A 690 14.79 -44.41 7.02
C GLU A 690 13.90 -45.64 7.24
N PHE A 691 12.63 -45.59 6.83
CA PHE A 691 11.69 -46.71 7.02
C PHE A 691 11.56 -47.63 5.81
N LYS A 692 12.24 -47.31 4.69
CA LYS A 692 12.25 -48.09 3.44
C LYS A 692 10.86 -48.44 2.89
N LYS A 693 9.87 -47.57 3.15
CA LYS A 693 8.49 -47.74 2.69
C LYS A 693 8.37 -47.56 1.18
N SER A 694 7.34 -48.16 0.57
CA SER A 694 7.00 -47.87 -0.84
C SER A 694 6.62 -46.39 -1.03
N VAL A 695 6.46 -45.94 -2.28
CA VAL A 695 6.05 -44.56 -2.57
C VAL A 695 4.66 -44.29 -2.00
N GLU A 696 3.72 -45.21 -2.22
CA GLU A 696 2.34 -45.14 -1.75
C GLU A 696 2.27 -45.16 -0.22
N GLU A 697 3.03 -46.06 0.43
CA GLU A 697 3.11 -46.15 1.88
C GLU A 697 3.73 -44.88 2.50
N SER A 698 4.68 -44.26 1.81
CA SER A 698 5.32 -43.01 2.25
C SER A 698 4.40 -41.80 2.11
N VAL A 699 3.55 -41.77 1.07
CA VAL A 699 2.49 -40.77 0.92
C VAL A 699 1.48 -40.89 2.07
N ILE A 700 1.00 -42.10 2.36
CA ILE A 700 0.07 -42.33 3.49
C ILE A 700 0.70 -41.94 4.81
N TYR A 701 1.97 -42.31 5.04
CA TYR A 701 2.69 -41.90 6.23
C TYR A 701 2.78 -40.38 6.38
N SER A 702 2.99 -39.65 5.27
CA SER A 702 3.03 -38.19 5.29
C SER A 702 1.68 -37.59 5.70
N PHE A 703 0.57 -38.10 5.14
CA PHE A 703 -0.78 -37.71 5.57
C PHE A 703 -1.05 -38.02 7.04
N GLU A 704 -0.66 -39.20 7.52
CA GLU A 704 -0.82 -39.61 8.92
C GLU A 704 -0.08 -38.69 9.89
N THR A 705 1.09 -38.20 9.48
CA THR A 705 1.98 -37.45 10.36
C THR A 705 1.70 -35.94 10.34
N VAL A 706 1.47 -35.35 9.16
CA VAL A 706 1.36 -33.89 8.99
C VAL A 706 0.06 -33.42 8.31
N GLY A 707 -0.71 -34.31 7.67
CA GLY A 707 -1.88 -33.90 6.89
C GLY A 707 -2.92 -33.10 7.67
N PHE A 708 -3.28 -33.54 8.88
CA PHE A 708 -4.25 -32.79 9.70
C PHE A 708 -3.71 -31.43 10.14
N ALA A 709 -2.41 -31.35 10.45
CA ALA A 709 -1.77 -30.09 10.87
C ALA A 709 -1.81 -29.05 9.74
N LEU A 710 -1.52 -29.46 8.50
CA LEU A 710 -1.56 -28.60 7.33
C LEU A 710 -2.96 -28.04 7.05
N ILE A 711 -4.02 -28.87 7.13
CA ILE A 711 -5.41 -28.39 6.96
C ILE A 711 -5.72 -27.29 7.95
N ILE A 712 -5.41 -27.50 9.23
CA ILE A 712 -5.78 -26.51 10.24
C ILE A 712 -4.92 -25.26 10.13
N MET A 713 -3.64 -25.39 9.78
CA MET A 713 -2.81 -24.22 9.49
C MET A 713 -3.44 -23.35 8.40
N THR A 714 -3.92 -23.95 7.31
CA THR A 714 -4.64 -23.20 6.26
C THR A 714 -5.92 -22.56 6.78
N VAL A 715 -6.71 -23.24 7.63
CA VAL A 715 -7.92 -22.67 8.23
C VAL A 715 -7.57 -21.48 9.14
N VAL A 716 -6.52 -21.59 9.96
CA VAL A 716 -6.07 -20.51 10.83
C VAL A 716 -5.55 -19.33 10.02
N LEU A 717 -4.75 -19.58 8.99
CA LEU A 717 -4.29 -18.55 8.06
C LEU A 717 -5.47 -17.84 7.40
N ALA A 718 -6.42 -18.60 6.84
CA ALA A 718 -7.59 -18.04 6.17
C ALA A 718 -8.45 -17.19 7.12
N LEU A 719 -8.78 -17.71 8.31
CA LEU A 719 -9.60 -16.99 9.28
C LEU A 719 -8.85 -15.80 9.90
N GLY A 720 -7.56 -15.96 10.18
CA GLY A 720 -6.72 -14.91 10.75
C GLY A 720 -6.56 -13.74 9.77
N PHE A 721 -6.26 -14.01 8.51
CA PHE A 721 -6.22 -12.98 7.47
C PHE A 721 -7.60 -12.37 7.22
N SER A 722 -8.68 -13.14 7.35
CA SER A 722 -10.03 -12.60 7.20
C SER A 722 -10.36 -11.51 8.23
N VAL A 723 -9.69 -11.46 9.38
CA VAL A 723 -9.82 -10.38 10.37
C VAL A 723 -9.32 -9.04 9.82
N LEU A 724 -8.37 -9.05 8.87
CA LEU A 724 -7.90 -7.82 8.21
C LEU A 724 -8.98 -7.17 7.34
N ASN A 725 -10.08 -7.86 6.99
CA ASN A 725 -11.21 -7.20 6.32
C ASN A 725 -11.93 -6.17 7.21
N LEU A 726 -11.59 -6.09 8.50
CA LEU A 726 -12.12 -5.08 9.42
C LEU A 726 -11.36 -3.76 9.39
N VAL A 727 -10.17 -3.70 8.77
CA VAL A 727 -9.42 -2.44 8.67
C VAL A 727 -10.01 -1.56 7.57
N THR A 728 -9.96 -0.24 7.75
CA THR A 728 -10.52 0.72 6.80
C THR A 728 -9.68 0.83 5.53
N PHE A 729 -8.38 0.54 5.59
CA PHE A 729 -7.48 0.64 4.43
C PHE A 729 -7.66 -0.54 3.46
N ILE A 730 -8.31 -0.27 2.32
CA ILE A 730 -8.75 -1.25 1.32
C ILE A 730 -7.59 -2.11 0.76
N PRO A 731 -6.40 -1.55 0.45
CA PRO A 731 -5.28 -2.38 -0.06
C PRO A 731 -4.92 -3.54 0.88
N ILE A 732 -5.10 -3.38 2.20
CA ILE A 732 -4.85 -4.45 3.18
C ILE A 732 -5.97 -5.50 3.19
N GLN A 733 -7.22 -5.09 2.97
CA GLN A 733 -8.33 -6.03 2.79
C GLN A 733 -8.11 -6.90 1.55
N ASP A 734 -7.68 -6.28 0.45
CA ASP A 734 -7.49 -6.99 -0.82
C ASP A 734 -6.30 -7.93 -0.78
N PHE A 735 -5.20 -7.51 -0.16
CA PHE A 735 -4.10 -8.41 0.21
C PHE A 735 -4.60 -9.62 1.01
N ALA A 736 -5.50 -9.42 1.97
CA ALA A 736 -6.02 -10.49 2.79
C ALA A 736 -6.90 -11.46 2.01
N LYS A 737 -7.84 -10.94 1.20
CA LYS A 737 -8.71 -11.74 0.32
C LYS A 737 -7.88 -12.56 -0.66
N PHE A 738 -6.92 -11.93 -1.35
CA PHE A 738 -6.02 -12.61 -2.28
C PHE A 738 -5.20 -13.70 -1.59
N SER A 739 -4.61 -13.38 -0.44
CA SER A 739 -3.81 -14.35 0.33
C SER A 739 -4.62 -15.56 0.76
N VAL A 740 -5.87 -15.37 1.21
CA VAL A 740 -6.77 -16.47 1.58
C VAL A 740 -7.05 -17.41 0.39
N ILE A 741 -7.30 -16.85 -0.80
CA ILE A 741 -7.48 -17.65 -2.02
C ILE A 741 -6.23 -18.49 -2.30
N CYS A 742 -5.05 -17.87 -2.23
CA CYS A 742 -3.76 -18.53 -2.44
C CYS A 742 -3.48 -19.62 -1.40
N PHE A 743 -3.79 -19.41 -0.11
CA PHE A 743 -3.57 -20.42 0.93
C PHE A 743 -4.48 -21.64 0.76
N ILE A 744 -5.76 -21.41 0.45
CA ILE A 744 -6.72 -22.49 0.19
C ILE A 744 -6.31 -23.27 -1.06
N GLY A 745 -5.98 -22.56 -2.15
CA GLY A 745 -5.42 -23.15 -3.37
C GLY A 745 -4.15 -23.94 -3.08
N GLY A 746 -3.26 -23.40 -2.25
CA GLY A 746 -2.01 -24.01 -1.82
C GLY A 746 -2.21 -25.36 -1.15
N LEU A 747 -3.14 -25.44 -0.21
CA LEU A 747 -3.51 -26.69 0.44
C LEU A 747 -4.09 -27.70 -0.54
N ILE A 748 -5.03 -27.27 -1.40
CA ILE A 748 -5.69 -28.14 -2.38
C ILE A 748 -4.66 -28.74 -3.34
N ILE A 749 -3.78 -27.93 -3.91
CA ILE A 749 -2.75 -28.40 -4.84
C ILE A 749 -1.72 -29.27 -4.11
N ASN A 750 -1.28 -28.90 -2.91
CA ASN A 750 -0.35 -29.72 -2.14
C ASN A 750 -0.94 -31.08 -1.75
N PHE A 751 -2.25 -31.17 -1.50
CA PHE A 751 -2.88 -32.42 -1.09
C PHE A 751 -3.24 -33.30 -2.28
N LEU A 752 -3.76 -32.70 -3.34
CA LEU A 752 -4.34 -33.46 -4.44
C LEU A 752 -3.38 -33.62 -5.63
N PHE A 753 -2.39 -32.74 -5.79
CA PHE A 753 -1.47 -32.77 -6.94
C PHE A 753 -0.11 -33.37 -6.58
N LEU A 754 0.56 -32.86 -5.55
CA LEU A 754 1.92 -33.27 -5.17
C LEU A 754 2.06 -34.79 -4.90
N PRO A 755 1.18 -35.47 -4.14
CA PRO A 755 1.33 -36.90 -3.89
C PRO A 755 1.23 -37.73 -5.17
N ASN A 756 0.40 -37.30 -6.10
CA ASN A 756 0.24 -37.97 -7.39
C ASN A 756 1.45 -37.75 -8.30
N LEU A 757 2.08 -36.58 -8.26
CA LEU A 757 3.37 -36.35 -8.92
C LEU A 757 4.46 -37.28 -8.36
N LEU A 758 4.54 -37.42 -7.04
CA LEU A 758 5.49 -38.32 -6.39
C LEU A 758 5.28 -39.78 -6.82
N MET A 759 4.03 -40.28 -6.81
CA MET A 759 3.70 -41.62 -7.27
C MET A 759 4.09 -41.88 -8.73
N LYS A 760 3.93 -40.87 -9.59
CA LYS A 760 4.19 -41.01 -11.02
C LYS A 760 5.68 -40.94 -11.36
N PHE A 761 6.44 -40.08 -10.66
CA PHE A 761 7.80 -39.72 -11.05
C PHE A 761 8.90 -40.22 -10.10
N ASP A 762 8.62 -40.50 -8.82
CA ASP A 762 9.64 -41.01 -7.89
C ASP A 762 9.86 -42.51 -8.04
N LYS A 763 10.88 -42.88 -8.83
CA LYS A 763 11.31 -44.27 -9.05
C LYS A 763 12.55 -44.67 -8.25
N ARG A 764 12.97 -43.86 -7.26
CA ARG A 764 14.19 -44.11 -6.46
C ARG A 764 14.05 -45.42 -5.66
N LYS A 765 15.16 -46.10 -5.39
CA LYS A 765 15.22 -47.32 -4.56
C LYS A 765 16.18 -47.08 -3.38
N PHE A 766 15.84 -47.58 -2.18
CA PHE A 766 16.56 -47.34 -0.92
C PHE A 766 16.76 -48.62 -0.11
#